data_AF-A0A2S4K1J1-F1
#
_entry.id   AF-A0A2S4K1J1-F1
#
_cell.length_a   1.000
_cell.length_b   1.000
_cell.length_c   1.000
_cell.angle_alpha   90.00
_cell.angle_beta   90.00
_cell.angle_gamma   90.00
#
_symmetry.space_group_name_H-M   'P 1'
#
loop_
_entity.id
_entity.type
_entity.pdbx_description
1 polymer ?
#
loop_
_entity_poly.entity_id
_entity_poly.type
_entity_poly.pdbx_seq_one_letter_code
_entity_poly.pdbx_strand_id
1 'polypeptide(L)'
;MSAHPRNAIRHLTPELERSIEQNPLLSIDTFLIPSPYIRDAGIAKDYEHSFVWVQEGEILGYILVYSDPDQKCFLIYKLVTSPFVRGAGIGTALGGHMVASIPREASVYLYVWEKQADSLEFFLNKGFHLGESLVYRNLIFRHLWGQASEILFKRKEESEQGPDKREEIGRTRHDARKTIRFLSHMVDMLSLDNCGRIIEDINRETTSLVNTLNSFRDSMSRVHEVNITELILERIVPYVGGSSIPCELRLKLQKTNQVVLGNYVDVSRAFINIVANSLEAIAASNRETGIMEIKIGEDQGTPYVRFRDNGIGMDEKRLVRGPEGIPLFVGKSTKARNEGEGLGTVQIFSTFGPDNITVDARPNRGCTWKISFSKPLLQSDPWYTRLERRFLEATHLQQSRPLTASSGYQEIVSYIWQTRKIEILLFDVILHFSAHQNIRTIFRSIFGYLVGETPESQLKEYIEGLRVDRPVMKEWLLETSQRVRSRWILIHAAGEGKNLGDAMLKSYGQALDNVIIFTLNPRTGAFYATDRKLAEHLDFAPYLGAEREKLLRGEFIGDVNSTEKPIFLGVWSVDSEEDLLKKLILLREGARTLIKTGGVDRKKPLAFYQTTWIRHSRDINSDAITTFGEFAELPREELLRFSRDADDEVQGFILGRE
;
A
#
# COMPACT_ATOMS: atom_id res chain seq x y z
N MET A 1 37.09 -12.79 -25.04
CA MET A 1 38.36 -12.05 -24.93
C MET A 1 38.26 -11.12 -23.74
N SER A 2 39.22 -11.24 -22.84
CA SER A 2 39.33 -10.53 -21.56
C SER A 2 39.72 -9.07 -21.75
N ALA A 3 38.91 -8.14 -21.24
CA ALA A 3 39.39 -6.79 -20.89
C ALA A 3 39.07 -6.58 -19.40
N HIS A 4 40.11 -6.38 -18.60
CA HIS A 4 39.99 -6.10 -17.18
C HIS A 4 39.14 -4.83 -16.93
N PRO A 5 38.27 -4.81 -15.90
CA PRO A 5 37.47 -3.64 -15.53
C PRO A 5 38.28 -2.45 -14.98
N ARG A 6 39.62 -2.55 -14.86
CA ARG A 6 40.48 -1.50 -14.31
C ARG A 6 40.76 -0.33 -15.27
N ASN A 7 40.61 -0.50 -16.59
CA ASN A 7 40.92 0.56 -17.57
C ASN A 7 39.73 1.48 -17.91
N ALA A 8 38.54 1.21 -17.35
CA ALA A 8 37.34 2.00 -17.61
C ALA A 8 37.16 3.18 -16.65
N ILE A 9 37.78 3.16 -15.47
CA ILE A 9 37.70 4.25 -14.49
C ILE A 9 38.81 5.26 -14.76
N ARG A 10 38.47 6.54 -14.89
CA ARG A 10 39.40 7.66 -15.08
C ARG A 10 39.07 8.80 -14.12
N HIS A 11 40.01 9.69 -13.84
CA HIS A 11 39.72 10.90 -13.07
C HIS A 11 38.72 11.79 -13.80
N LEU A 12 37.83 12.43 -13.03
CA LEU A 12 36.97 13.48 -13.54
C LEU A 12 37.81 14.74 -13.79
N THR A 13 37.77 15.28 -15.01
CA THR A 13 38.39 16.59 -15.33
C THR A 13 37.31 17.64 -15.60
N PRO A 14 37.64 18.95 -15.53
CA PRO A 14 36.69 20.01 -15.86
C PRO A 14 36.09 19.92 -17.27
N GLU A 15 36.81 19.30 -18.22
CA GLU A 15 36.33 19.05 -19.58
C GLU A 15 35.29 17.91 -19.60
N LEU A 16 35.56 16.82 -18.87
CA LEU A 16 34.64 15.69 -18.74
C LEU A 16 33.38 16.06 -17.95
N GLU A 17 33.51 16.90 -16.93
CA GLU A 17 32.37 17.44 -16.17
C GLU A 17 31.46 18.27 -17.07
N ARG A 18 32.02 19.18 -17.90
CA ARG A 18 31.25 19.92 -18.91
C ARG A 18 30.54 18.99 -19.90
N SER A 19 31.19 17.89 -20.30
CA SER A 19 30.56 16.88 -21.16
C SER A 19 29.43 16.12 -20.46
N ILE A 20 29.53 15.90 -19.15
CA ILE A 20 28.48 15.27 -18.32
C ILE A 20 27.29 16.22 -18.17
N GLU A 21 27.53 17.51 -17.92
CA GLU A 21 26.49 18.53 -17.78
C GLU A 21 25.65 18.69 -19.07
N GLN A 22 26.29 18.53 -20.23
CA GLN A 22 25.64 18.55 -21.54
C GLN A 22 24.91 17.23 -21.88
N ASN A 23 25.15 16.15 -21.13
CA ASN A 23 24.52 14.86 -21.36
C ASN A 23 23.27 14.70 -20.48
N PRO A 24 22.04 14.78 -21.03
CA PRO A 24 20.80 14.73 -20.24
C PRO A 24 20.57 13.39 -19.51
N LEU A 25 21.28 12.32 -19.88
CA LEU A 25 21.19 11.02 -19.21
C LEU A 25 22.06 10.94 -17.94
N LEU A 26 23.03 11.84 -17.78
CA LEU A 26 23.96 11.92 -16.65
C LEU A 26 23.84 13.23 -15.87
N SER A 27 23.34 14.28 -16.52
CA SER A 27 22.97 15.58 -15.96
C SER A 27 21.57 15.50 -15.33
N ILE A 28 21.47 14.74 -14.23
CA ILE A 28 20.25 14.70 -13.43
C ILE A 28 20.25 15.97 -12.56
N ASP A 29 19.34 16.88 -12.88
CA ASP A 29 19.27 18.22 -12.29
C ASP A 29 19.17 18.17 -10.75
N THR A 30 20.04 18.93 -10.10
CA THR A 30 20.47 18.70 -8.70
C THR A 30 19.66 19.48 -7.67
N PHE A 31 18.47 19.97 -8.02
CA PHE A 31 17.70 20.91 -7.19
C PHE A 31 17.27 20.35 -5.83
N LEU A 32 17.40 19.04 -5.63
CA LEU A 32 17.03 18.33 -4.42
C LEU A 32 18.22 18.02 -3.50
N ILE A 33 19.47 17.91 -4.00
CA ILE A 33 20.59 17.50 -3.14
C ILE A 33 21.00 18.67 -2.23
N PRO A 34 21.18 18.44 -0.91
CA PRO A 34 21.68 19.46 0.00
C PRO A 34 22.98 20.07 -0.53
N SER A 35 23.14 21.40 -0.42
CA SER A 35 24.41 22.06 -0.74
C SER A 35 25.57 21.33 -0.04
N PRO A 36 26.71 21.08 -0.73
CA PRO A 36 27.83 20.36 -0.14
C PRO A 36 28.35 21.07 1.11
N TYR A 37 28.23 22.40 1.16
CA TYR A 37 28.71 23.26 2.25
C TYR A 37 27.81 23.29 3.50
N ILE A 38 26.76 22.45 3.59
CA ILE A 38 25.82 22.50 4.71
C ILE A 38 26.44 22.05 6.04
N ARG A 39 27.33 21.05 5.99
CA ARG A 39 27.99 20.53 7.19
C ARG A 39 29.33 21.19 7.46
N ASP A 40 30.07 21.47 6.39
CA ASP A 40 31.41 22.03 6.49
C ASP A 40 31.59 23.06 5.36
N ALA A 41 31.80 24.31 5.75
CA ALA A 41 32.02 25.41 4.82
C ALA A 41 33.43 25.41 4.20
N GLY A 42 34.36 24.62 4.75
CA GLY A 42 35.75 24.52 4.32
C GLY A 42 36.03 23.44 3.27
N ILE A 43 35.04 22.61 2.91
CA ILE A 43 35.24 21.57 1.90
C ILE A 43 35.28 22.18 0.49
N ALA A 44 36.11 21.62 -0.38
CA ALA A 44 36.22 22.02 -1.78
C ALA A 44 36.00 20.81 -2.70
N LYS A 45 35.64 21.09 -3.96
CA LYS A 45 35.49 20.03 -4.97
C LYS A 45 36.85 19.36 -5.19
N ASP A 46 36.87 18.03 -5.11
CA ASP A 46 38.08 17.22 -5.19
C ASP A 46 38.10 16.42 -6.49
N TYR A 47 38.79 16.95 -7.50
CA TYR A 47 38.95 16.26 -8.79
C TYR A 47 39.92 15.06 -8.71
N GLU A 48 40.80 15.02 -7.72
CA GLU A 48 41.73 13.91 -7.52
C GLU A 48 40.97 12.65 -7.10
N HIS A 49 39.94 12.80 -6.28
CA HIS A 49 39.10 11.69 -5.79
C HIS A 49 37.73 11.58 -6.47
N SER A 50 37.51 12.35 -7.54
CA SER A 50 36.34 12.24 -8.41
C SER A 50 36.67 11.43 -9.67
N PHE A 51 35.75 10.56 -10.09
CA PHE A 51 36.01 9.60 -11.17
C PHE A 51 34.86 9.47 -12.15
N VAL A 52 35.17 9.08 -13.38
CA VAL A 52 34.22 8.73 -14.43
C VAL A 52 34.46 7.30 -14.92
N TRP A 53 33.39 6.62 -15.31
CA TRP A 53 33.46 5.35 -16.03
C TRP A 53 33.29 5.61 -17.52
N VAL A 54 34.34 5.39 -18.30
CA VAL A 54 34.34 5.55 -19.76
C VAL A 54 34.60 4.21 -20.43
N GLN A 55 33.69 3.80 -21.29
CA GLN A 55 33.80 2.58 -22.08
C GLN A 55 33.48 2.89 -23.54
N GLU A 56 34.36 2.46 -24.45
CA GLU A 56 34.19 2.68 -25.91
C GLU A 56 34.01 4.15 -26.32
N GLY A 57 34.49 5.09 -25.51
CA GLY A 57 34.36 6.54 -25.75
C GLY A 57 33.10 7.16 -25.15
N GLU A 58 32.19 6.36 -24.56
CA GLU A 58 30.98 6.84 -23.89
C GLU A 58 31.15 6.88 -22.37
N ILE A 59 30.58 7.92 -21.74
CA ILE A 59 30.53 8.03 -20.28
C ILE A 59 29.31 7.24 -19.78
N LEU A 60 29.55 6.21 -18.99
CA LEU A 60 28.51 5.33 -18.44
C LEU A 60 28.18 5.62 -16.98
N GLY A 61 28.95 6.49 -16.31
CA GLY A 61 28.69 6.93 -14.95
C GLY A 61 29.81 7.78 -14.39
N TYR A 62 29.56 8.44 -13.26
CA TYR A 62 30.57 9.24 -12.56
C TYR A 62 30.29 9.32 -11.06
N ILE A 63 31.34 9.62 -10.30
CA ILE A 63 31.32 9.98 -8.88
C ILE A 63 32.00 11.34 -8.71
N LEU A 64 31.32 12.26 -8.01
CA LEU A 64 31.80 13.60 -7.72
C LEU A 64 31.96 13.75 -6.20
N VAL A 65 33.16 14.14 -5.78
CA VAL A 65 33.59 14.17 -4.38
C VAL A 65 34.03 15.58 -3.97
N TYR A 66 33.77 15.93 -2.71
CA TYR A 66 34.31 17.11 -2.04
C TYR A 66 35.13 16.66 -0.84
N SER A 67 36.22 17.35 -0.52
CA SER A 67 37.09 17.02 0.61
C SER A 67 37.49 18.25 1.40
N ASP A 68 37.84 18.05 2.66
CA ASP A 68 38.45 19.09 3.51
C ASP A 68 39.93 19.30 3.14
N PRO A 69 40.54 20.46 3.50
CA PRO A 69 41.94 20.76 3.16
C PRO A 69 42.95 19.73 3.70
N ASP A 70 42.61 19.07 4.81
CA ASP A 70 43.43 18.06 5.47
C ASP A 70 43.21 16.63 4.91
N GLN A 71 42.29 16.45 3.95
CA GLN A 71 41.92 15.15 3.36
C GLN A 71 41.56 14.07 4.41
N LYS A 72 40.89 14.48 5.48
CA LYS A 72 40.38 13.58 6.53
C LYS A 72 38.91 13.24 6.33
N CYS A 73 38.18 14.03 5.56
CA CYS A 73 36.73 13.93 5.38
C CYS A 73 36.37 14.09 3.89
N PHE A 74 35.68 13.09 3.35
CA PHE A 74 35.28 13.03 1.94
C PHE A 74 33.76 12.91 1.81
N LEU A 75 33.14 13.89 1.16
CA LEU A 75 31.72 13.91 0.82
C LEU A 75 31.52 13.33 -0.59
N ILE A 76 30.77 12.23 -0.71
CA ILE A 76 30.23 11.79 -2.00
C ILE A 76 29.05 12.69 -2.33
N TYR A 77 29.28 13.68 -3.19
CA TYR A 77 28.25 14.65 -3.55
C TYR A 77 27.32 14.14 -4.65
N LYS A 78 27.86 13.42 -5.65
CA LYS A 78 27.06 12.74 -6.69
C LYS A 78 27.63 11.37 -6.98
N LEU A 79 26.75 10.40 -7.18
CA LEU A 79 27.07 9.10 -7.77
C LEU A 79 25.98 8.77 -8.79
N VAL A 80 26.32 8.79 -10.07
CA VAL A 80 25.34 8.65 -11.16
C VAL A 80 25.82 7.57 -12.14
N THR A 81 24.91 6.68 -12.54
CA THR A 81 25.16 5.64 -13.54
C THR A 81 24.11 5.70 -14.64
N SER A 82 24.54 5.47 -15.89
CA SER A 82 23.67 5.46 -17.06
C SER A 82 22.54 4.43 -16.93
N PRO A 83 21.29 4.79 -17.30
CA PRO A 83 20.14 3.90 -17.21
C PRO A 83 20.24 2.67 -18.13
N PHE A 84 21.03 2.75 -19.21
CA PHE A 84 21.16 1.69 -20.21
C PHE A 84 22.07 0.53 -19.78
N VAL A 85 22.80 0.66 -18.66
CA VAL A 85 23.76 -0.34 -18.17
C VAL A 85 23.48 -0.73 -16.69
N ARG A 86 22.23 -0.55 -16.24
CA ARG A 86 21.81 -0.92 -14.87
C ARG A 86 22.03 -2.42 -14.63
N GLY A 87 22.83 -2.75 -13.61
CA GLY A 87 23.16 -4.12 -13.23
C GLY A 87 24.60 -4.57 -13.54
N ALA A 88 25.42 -3.73 -14.18
CA ALA A 88 26.84 -4.03 -14.45
C ALA A 88 27.80 -3.70 -13.28
N GLY A 89 27.28 -3.26 -12.13
CA GLY A 89 28.10 -2.98 -10.94
C GLY A 89 28.93 -1.69 -10.99
N ILE A 90 28.67 -0.79 -11.94
CA ILE A 90 29.45 0.45 -12.18
C ILE A 90 29.53 1.33 -10.92
N GLY A 91 28.39 1.58 -10.25
CA GLY A 91 28.35 2.41 -9.03
C GLY A 91 29.19 1.80 -7.87
N THR A 92 29.08 0.49 -7.67
CA THR A 92 29.89 -0.26 -6.70
C THR A 92 31.39 -0.20 -7.04
N ALA A 93 31.74 -0.25 -8.32
CA ALA A 93 33.12 -0.17 -8.77
C ALA A 93 33.70 1.24 -8.59
N LEU A 94 32.96 2.29 -8.95
CA LEU A 94 33.37 3.69 -8.77
C LEU A 94 33.52 4.05 -7.28
N GLY A 95 32.51 3.77 -6.46
CA GLY A 95 32.57 4.03 -5.02
C GLY A 95 33.68 3.24 -4.35
N GLY A 96 33.83 1.97 -4.71
CA GLY A 96 34.90 1.13 -4.19
C GLY A 96 36.30 1.51 -4.67
N HIS A 97 36.45 2.13 -5.84
CA HIS A 97 37.72 2.69 -6.31
C HIS A 97 38.07 3.97 -5.53
N MET A 98 37.09 4.84 -5.33
CA MET A 98 37.25 6.07 -4.55
C MET A 98 37.68 5.77 -3.11
N VAL A 99 36.98 4.88 -2.41
CA VAL A 99 37.31 4.55 -1.01
C VAL A 99 38.69 3.88 -0.90
N ALA A 100 39.15 3.18 -1.93
CA ALA A 100 40.49 2.60 -1.96
C ALA A 100 41.59 3.63 -2.24
N SER A 101 41.25 4.80 -2.79
CA SER A 101 42.20 5.87 -3.11
C SER A 101 42.45 6.87 -1.98
N ILE A 102 41.64 6.84 -0.91
CA ILE A 102 41.74 7.77 0.23
C ILE A 102 42.44 7.12 1.45
N PRO A 103 42.92 7.91 2.44
CA PRO A 103 43.51 7.38 3.66
C PRO A 103 42.54 6.46 4.42
N ARG A 104 43.05 5.37 5.02
CA ARG A 104 42.21 4.37 5.71
C ARG A 104 41.43 4.91 6.90
N GLU A 105 41.99 5.90 7.58
CA GLU A 105 41.40 6.59 8.74
C GLU A 105 40.44 7.72 8.31
N ALA A 106 40.36 8.02 7.01
CA ALA A 106 39.50 9.08 6.52
C ALA A 106 38.02 8.70 6.63
N SER A 107 37.20 9.68 6.95
CA SER A 107 35.75 9.54 7.04
C SER A 107 35.12 9.85 5.69
N VAL A 108 34.27 8.95 5.21
CA VAL A 108 33.48 9.15 4.00
C VAL A 108 32.03 9.36 4.42
N TYR A 109 31.38 10.37 3.86
CA TYR A 109 29.98 10.62 4.14
C TYR A 109 29.20 11.06 2.89
N LEU A 110 27.88 10.95 2.98
CA LEU A 110 26.95 11.37 1.94
C LEU A 110 25.57 11.68 2.51
N TYR A 111 24.80 12.42 1.72
CA TYR A 111 23.39 12.68 2.01
C TYR A 111 22.53 11.91 1.03
N VAL A 112 21.67 11.05 1.56
CA VAL A 112 20.69 10.30 0.77
C VAL A 112 19.31 10.74 1.19
N TRP A 113 18.47 11.07 0.22
CA TRP A 113 17.09 11.46 0.49
C TRP A 113 16.37 10.31 1.20
N GLU A 114 15.61 10.58 2.26
CA GLU A 114 14.96 9.52 3.05
C GLU A 114 14.06 8.59 2.22
N LYS A 115 13.53 9.09 1.09
CA LYS A 115 12.67 8.33 0.17
C LYS A 115 13.44 7.41 -0.78
N GLN A 116 14.78 7.44 -0.81
CA GLN A 116 15.64 6.56 -1.59
C GLN A 116 16.14 5.37 -0.74
N ALA A 117 15.20 4.56 -0.25
CA ALA A 117 15.49 3.43 0.64
C ALA A 117 16.48 2.42 0.05
N ASP A 118 16.40 2.12 -1.25
CA ASP A 118 17.34 1.23 -1.94
C ASP A 118 18.79 1.77 -1.90
N SER A 119 18.95 3.09 -1.99
CA SER A 119 20.27 3.73 -1.90
C SER A 119 20.78 3.72 -0.47
N LEU A 120 19.91 3.97 0.52
CA LEU A 120 20.24 3.86 1.93
C LEU A 120 20.70 2.44 2.28
N GLU A 121 19.92 1.42 1.94
CA GLU A 121 20.25 0.02 2.18
C GLU A 121 21.53 -0.40 1.46
N PHE A 122 21.72 0.05 0.22
CA PHE A 122 22.96 -0.18 -0.52
C PHE A 122 24.19 0.34 0.25
N PHE A 123 24.19 1.59 0.71
CA PHE A 123 25.35 2.13 1.43
C PHE A 123 25.52 1.52 2.83
N LEU A 124 24.43 1.21 3.55
CA LEU A 124 24.49 0.54 4.85
C LEU A 124 25.13 -0.87 4.75
N ASN A 125 24.75 -1.63 3.71
CA ASN A 125 25.34 -2.93 3.42
C ASN A 125 26.83 -2.82 3.04
N LYS A 126 27.25 -1.68 2.46
CA LYS A 126 28.65 -1.36 2.14
C LYS A 126 29.46 -0.77 3.30
N GLY A 127 28.92 -0.76 4.52
CA GLY A 127 29.68 -0.37 5.71
C GLY A 127 29.54 1.10 6.11
N PHE A 128 28.56 1.82 5.56
CA PHE A 128 28.17 3.12 6.08
C PHE A 128 27.20 2.95 7.26
N HIS A 129 27.19 3.94 8.14
CA HIS A 129 26.37 4.06 9.34
C HIS A 129 25.42 5.25 9.21
N LEU A 130 24.25 5.13 9.82
CA LEU A 130 23.25 6.20 9.84
C LEU A 130 23.64 7.28 10.85
N GLY A 131 23.65 8.53 10.41
CA GLY A 131 23.81 9.71 11.27
C GLY A 131 22.52 10.55 11.37
N GLU A 132 22.67 11.81 11.76
CA GLU A 132 21.55 12.71 11.96
C GLU A 132 20.83 13.10 10.66
N SER A 133 19.53 13.35 10.75
CA SER A 133 18.73 13.81 9.61
C SER A 133 18.92 15.30 9.39
N LEU A 134 19.03 15.70 8.13
CA LEU A 134 19.10 17.09 7.69
C LEU A 134 17.80 17.44 6.93
N VAL A 135 17.12 18.51 7.34
CA VAL A 135 15.99 19.07 6.57
C VAL A 135 16.52 20.13 5.62
N TYR A 136 16.34 19.93 4.31
CA TYR A 136 16.74 20.88 3.27
C TYR A 136 15.60 21.04 2.26
N ARG A 137 15.12 22.28 2.06
CA ARG A 137 14.00 22.60 1.13
C ARG A 137 12.76 21.71 1.33
N ASN A 138 12.33 21.53 2.58
CA ASN A 138 11.19 20.67 2.98
C ASN A 138 11.36 19.18 2.65
N LEU A 139 12.59 18.72 2.41
CA LEU A 139 12.94 17.31 2.22
C LEU A 139 13.90 16.88 3.33
N ILE A 140 13.75 15.64 3.79
CA ILE A 140 14.60 15.07 4.84
C ILE A 140 15.67 14.20 4.19
N PHE A 141 16.93 14.58 4.38
CA PHE A 141 18.10 13.81 3.96
C PHE A 141 18.68 13.08 5.16
N ARG A 142 19.00 11.80 4.98
CA ARG A 142 19.75 11.03 5.95
C ARG A 142 21.23 11.20 5.68
N HIS A 143 21.95 11.59 6.71
CA HIS A 143 23.39 11.56 6.71
C HIS A 143 23.86 10.11 6.85
N LEU A 144 24.69 9.65 5.92
CA LEU A 144 25.38 8.36 6.00
C LEU A 144 26.87 8.61 6.10
N TRP A 145 27.57 7.86 6.95
CA TRP A 145 29.02 8.01 7.13
C TRP A 145 29.71 6.70 7.49
N GLY A 146 30.98 6.55 7.16
CA GLY A 146 31.78 5.41 7.57
C GLY A 146 33.27 5.69 7.42
N GLN A 147 34.11 4.91 8.11
CA GLN A 147 35.55 4.96 7.89
C GLN A 147 35.92 4.18 6.63
N ALA A 148 36.90 4.67 5.88
CA ALA A 148 37.35 4.01 4.64
C ALA A 148 37.80 2.56 4.89
N SER A 149 38.43 2.28 6.03
CA SER A 149 38.84 0.94 6.47
C SER A 149 37.66 -0.04 6.61
N GLU A 150 36.56 0.38 7.24
CA GLU A 150 35.36 -0.43 7.48
C GLU A 150 34.62 -0.75 6.17
N ILE A 151 34.50 0.26 5.30
CA ILE A 151 33.85 0.14 3.99
C ILE A 151 34.62 -0.86 3.10
N LEU A 152 35.95 -0.83 3.14
CA LEU A 152 36.80 -1.78 2.39
C LEU A 152 36.73 -3.21 2.97
N PHE A 153 36.53 -3.36 4.28
CA PHE A 153 36.45 -4.66 4.94
C PHE A 153 35.18 -5.42 4.53
N LYS A 154 33.99 -4.82 4.66
CA LYS A 154 32.71 -5.45 4.27
C LYS A 154 32.68 -5.86 2.80
N ARG A 155 33.34 -5.10 1.92
CA ARG A 155 33.42 -5.41 0.49
C ARG A 155 34.18 -6.71 0.20
N LYS A 156 35.18 -7.06 1.01
CA LYS A 156 35.92 -8.32 0.83
C LYS A 156 35.05 -9.53 1.18
N GLU A 157 34.27 -9.46 2.25
CA GLU A 157 33.35 -10.53 2.68
C GLU A 157 32.30 -10.86 1.60
N GLU A 158 31.74 -9.86 0.91
CA GLU A 158 30.75 -10.09 -0.15
C GLU A 158 31.33 -10.70 -1.43
N SER A 159 32.63 -10.52 -1.70
CA SER A 159 33.26 -11.06 -2.91
C SER A 159 33.57 -12.56 -2.84
N GLU A 160 33.51 -13.14 -1.64
CA GLU A 160 33.79 -14.56 -1.39
C GLU A 160 32.52 -15.43 -1.44
N GLN A 161 31.32 -14.86 -1.61
CA GLN A 161 30.04 -15.56 -1.78
C GLN A 161 29.48 -15.40 -3.23
N GLY A 162 29.49 -16.47 -4.03
CA GLY A 162 29.33 -16.47 -5.51
C GLY A 162 27.91 -16.31 -6.14
N PRO A 163 27.76 -16.46 -7.48
CA PRO A 163 26.67 -15.91 -8.31
C PRO A 163 25.50 -16.90 -8.65
N ASP A 164 24.89 -17.55 -7.65
CA ASP A 164 23.97 -18.70 -7.87
C ASP A 164 22.49 -18.35 -8.18
N LYS A 165 22.04 -17.11 -7.94
CA LYS A 165 20.59 -16.80 -7.87
C LYS A 165 19.82 -16.70 -9.20
N ARG A 166 20.48 -16.67 -10.37
CA ARG A 166 19.80 -16.45 -11.67
C ARG A 166 19.40 -17.73 -12.40
N GLU A 167 20.07 -18.85 -12.15
CA GLU A 167 19.84 -20.11 -12.86
C GLU A 167 18.64 -20.89 -12.28
N GLU A 168 18.40 -20.75 -10.98
CA GLU A 168 17.32 -21.42 -10.23
C GLU A 168 15.92 -21.00 -10.69
N ILE A 169 15.73 -19.71 -11.02
CA ILE A 169 14.45 -19.12 -11.46
C ILE A 169 13.95 -19.73 -12.77
N GLY A 170 14.86 -20.04 -13.69
CA GLY A 170 14.51 -20.63 -14.99
C GLY A 170 13.99 -22.06 -14.88
N ARG A 171 14.55 -22.82 -13.94
CA ARG A 171 14.26 -24.25 -13.75
C ARG A 171 12.89 -24.48 -13.09
N THR A 172 12.55 -23.73 -12.05
CA THR A 172 11.27 -23.89 -11.33
C THR A 172 10.05 -23.49 -12.18
N ARG A 173 10.19 -22.46 -13.03
CA ARG A 173 9.13 -22.05 -13.97
C ARG A 173 8.86 -23.14 -15.02
N HIS A 174 9.90 -23.82 -15.47
CA HIS A 174 9.77 -24.92 -16.42
C HIS A 174 9.01 -26.11 -15.81
N ASP A 175 9.31 -26.45 -14.55
CA ASP A 175 8.71 -27.60 -13.87
C ASP A 175 7.23 -27.36 -13.53
N ALA A 176 6.85 -26.16 -13.07
CA ALA A 176 5.45 -25.81 -12.82
C ALA A 176 4.58 -25.90 -14.09
N ARG A 177 5.10 -25.46 -15.24
CA ARG A 177 4.40 -25.58 -16.54
C ARG A 177 4.24 -27.02 -17.01
N LYS A 178 5.11 -27.92 -16.58
CA LYS A 178 5.03 -29.34 -16.93
C LYS A 178 3.92 -30.03 -16.14
N THR A 179 3.82 -29.75 -14.83
CA THR A 179 2.76 -30.32 -13.97
C THR A 179 1.37 -29.81 -14.35
N ILE A 180 1.21 -28.52 -14.68
CA ILE A 180 -0.09 -27.99 -15.13
C ILE A 180 -0.57 -28.67 -16.42
N ARG A 181 0.33 -28.89 -17.38
CA ARG A 181 -0.01 -29.62 -18.62
C ARG A 181 -0.40 -31.07 -18.32
N PHE A 182 0.30 -31.72 -17.39
CA PHE A 182 -0.04 -33.07 -16.96
C PHE A 182 -1.42 -33.15 -16.30
N LEU A 183 -1.75 -32.22 -15.40
CA LEU A 183 -3.08 -32.11 -14.77
C LEU A 183 -4.19 -31.89 -15.80
N SER A 184 -3.96 -31.03 -16.80
CA SER A 184 -4.93 -30.81 -17.88
C SER A 184 -5.22 -32.10 -18.66
N HIS A 185 -4.17 -32.84 -19.02
CA HIS A 185 -4.33 -34.13 -19.71
C HIS A 185 -5.08 -35.18 -18.88
N MET A 186 -4.91 -35.15 -17.55
CA MET A 186 -5.63 -36.06 -16.66
C MET A 186 -7.11 -35.73 -16.55
N VAL A 187 -7.47 -34.44 -16.54
CA VAL A 187 -8.86 -33.98 -16.57
C VAL A 187 -9.53 -34.41 -17.87
N ASP A 188 -8.83 -34.33 -19.00
CA ASP A 188 -9.35 -34.77 -20.32
C ASP A 188 -9.59 -36.29 -20.39
N MET A 189 -8.90 -37.09 -19.56
CA MET A 189 -9.05 -38.55 -19.50
C MET A 189 -10.06 -39.04 -18.46
N LEU A 190 -10.77 -38.13 -17.78
CA LEU A 190 -11.79 -38.48 -16.79
C LEU A 190 -12.96 -39.25 -17.44
N SER A 191 -13.18 -40.47 -16.97
CA SER A 191 -14.36 -41.29 -17.25
C SER A 191 -14.97 -41.79 -15.94
N LEU A 192 -16.22 -42.28 -16.02
CA LEU A 192 -16.92 -42.81 -14.85
C LEU A 192 -16.16 -43.97 -14.18
N ASP A 193 -15.40 -44.75 -14.96
CA ASP A 193 -14.71 -45.95 -14.50
C ASP A 193 -13.34 -45.67 -13.85
N ASN A 194 -12.76 -44.48 -14.08
CA ASN A 194 -11.41 -44.12 -13.59
C ASN A 194 -11.39 -42.86 -12.69
N CYS A 195 -12.54 -42.23 -12.44
CA CYS A 195 -12.62 -40.92 -11.78
C CYS A 195 -11.96 -40.89 -10.40
N GLY A 196 -12.15 -41.91 -9.56
CA GLY A 196 -11.58 -41.95 -8.21
C GLY A 196 -10.05 -41.90 -8.21
N ARG A 197 -9.42 -42.72 -9.07
CA ARG A 197 -7.96 -42.77 -9.20
C ARG A 197 -7.40 -41.50 -9.84
N ILE A 198 -8.06 -40.98 -10.88
CA ILE A 198 -7.61 -39.73 -11.54
C ILE A 198 -7.75 -38.55 -10.58
N ILE A 199 -8.78 -38.48 -9.74
CA ILE A 199 -8.95 -37.45 -8.72
C ILE A 199 -7.84 -37.54 -7.65
N GLU A 200 -7.47 -38.74 -7.21
CA GLU A 200 -6.34 -38.93 -6.28
C GLU A 200 -5.00 -38.51 -6.88
N ASP A 201 -4.72 -38.92 -8.12
CA ASP A 201 -3.51 -38.55 -8.84
C ASP A 201 -3.46 -37.02 -9.10
N ILE A 202 -4.59 -36.38 -9.42
CA ILE A 202 -4.71 -34.91 -9.54
C ILE A 202 -4.43 -34.24 -8.20
N ASN A 203 -4.99 -34.74 -7.09
CA ASN A 203 -4.79 -34.18 -5.76
C ASN A 203 -3.33 -34.29 -5.32
N ARG A 204 -2.67 -35.42 -5.62
CA ARG A 204 -1.26 -35.65 -5.32
C ARG A 204 -0.35 -34.72 -6.13
N GLU A 205 -0.58 -34.57 -7.43
CA GLU A 205 0.21 -33.68 -8.29
C GLU A 205 -0.07 -32.20 -8.01
N THR A 206 -1.30 -31.84 -7.64
CA THR A 206 -1.66 -30.48 -7.17
C THR A 206 -0.92 -30.15 -5.87
N THR A 207 -0.84 -31.11 -4.94
CA THR A 207 -0.08 -30.93 -3.69
C THR A 207 1.43 -30.78 -3.96
N SER A 208 1.97 -31.55 -4.91
CA SER A 208 3.38 -31.44 -5.35
C SER A 208 3.68 -30.09 -6.03
N LEU A 209 2.77 -29.61 -6.88
CA LEU A 209 2.85 -28.29 -7.50
C LEU A 209 2.78 -27.17 -6.46
N VAL A 210 1.85 -27.28 -5.50
CA VAL A 210 1.73 -26.33 -4.39
C VAL A 210 2.99 -26.33 -3.53
N ASN A 211 3.61 -27.48 -3.26
CA ASN A 211 4.87 -27.55 -2.51
C ASN A 211 6.06 -26.97 -3.28
N THR A 212 6.14 -27.21 -4.59
CA THR A 212 7.16 -26.64 -5.47
C THR A 212 7.02 -25.11 -5.58
N LEU A 213 5.78 -24.63 -5.70
CA LEU A 213 5.46 -23.20 -5.74
C LEU A 213 5.64 -22.53 -4.36
N ASN A 214 5.37 -23.24 -3.27
CA ASN A 214 5.66 -22.77 -1.91
C ASN A 214 7.17 -22.69 -1.69
N SER A 215 7.95 -23.70 -2.05
CA SER A 215 9.42 -23.66 -2.00
C SER A 215 10.00 -22.50 -2.84
N PHE A 216 9.43 -22.24 -4.02
CA PHE A 216 9.76 -21.07 -4.84
C PHE A 216 9.33 -19.73 -4.20
N ARG A 217 8.17 -19.68 -3.55
CA ARG A 217 7.71 -18.51 -2.79
C ARG A 217 8.59 -18.28 -1.57
N ASP A 218 9.06 -19.35 -0.93
CA ASP A 218 9.89 -19.34 0.27
C ASP A 218 11.32 -18.90 -0.09
N SER A 219 11.86 -19.29 -1.26
CA SER A 219 13.12 -18.76 -1.81
C SER A 219 13.02 -17.30 -2.30
N MET A 220 11.81 -16.84 -2.60
CA MET A 220 11.49 -15.46 -2.99
C MET A 220 10.95 -14.59 -1.84
N SER A 221 10.81 -15.11 -0.61
CA SER A 221 10.09 -14.41 0.44
C SER A 221 10.94 -13.30 1.07
N ARG A 222 10.58 -12.06 0.73
CA ARG A 222 10.92 -10.87 1.49
C ARG A 222 10.23 -10.94 2.85
N VAL A 223 10.94 -10.56 3.90
CA VAL A 223 10.42 -10.38 5.25
C VAL A 223 9.23 -9.39 5.22
N HIS A 224 8.07 -9.73 5.78
CA HIS A 224 6.87 -8.87 5.81
C HIS A 224 6.64 -8.28 7.20
N GLU A 225 5.79 -7.27 7.31
CA GLU A 225 5.25 -6.77 8.58
C GLU A 225 4.12 -7.69 9.08
N VAL A 226 4.29 -8.29 10.27
CA VAL A 226 3.33 -9.19 10.93
C VAL A 226 2.73 -8.48 12.13
N ASN A 227 1.41 -8.27 12.14
CA ASN A 227 0.70 -7.82 13.34
C ASN A 227 0.52 -8.99 14.30
N ILE A 228 1.33 -9.01 15.35
CA ILE A 228 1.38 -10.10 16.34
C ILE A 228 0.07 -10.19 17.13
N THR A 229 -0.59 -9.06 17.37
CA THR A 229 -1.83 -9.01 18.16
C THR A 229 -2.97 -9.65 17.39
N GLU A 230 -3.14 -9.29 16.11
CA GLU A 230 -4.12 -9.93 15.22
C GLU A 230 -3.83 -11.42 15.05
N LEU A 231 -2.56 -11.80 14.82
CA LEU A 231 -2.18 -13.21 14.67
C LEU A 231 -2.56 -14.05 15.90
N ILE A 232 -2.34 -13.53 17.12
CA ILE A 232 -2.74 -14.23 18.36
C ILE A 232 -4.26 -14.34 18.45
N LEU A 233 -5.00 -13.27 18.19
CA LEU A 233 -6.46 -13.26 18.29
C LEU A 233 -7.14 -14.15 17.22
N GLU A 234 -6.64 -14.15 16.00
CA GLU A 234 -7.27 -14.86 14.86
C GLU A 234 -6.85 -16.33 14.76
N ARG A 235 -5.63 -16.68 15.16
CA ARG A 235 -5.07 -18.02 14.95
C ARG A 235 -4.85 -18.78 16.24
N ILE A 236 -4.30 -18.14 17.27
CA ILE A 236 -3.92 -18.81 18.51
C ILE A 236 -5.12 -18.98 19.45
N VAL A 237 -5.93 -17.94 19.65
CA VAL A 237 -7.12 -18.01 20.51
C VAL A 237 -8.09 -19.11 20.03
N PRO A 238 -8.45 -19.21 18.73
CA PRO A 238 -9.33 -20.29 18.26
C PRO A 238 -8.67 -21.67 18.37
N TYR A 239 -7.35 -21.77 18.16
CA TYR A 239 -6.63 -23.04 18.29
C TYR A 239 -6.65 -23.57 19.74
N VAL A 240 -6.42 -22.70 20.73
CA VAL A 240 -6.55 -23.09 22.15
C VAL A 240 -7.99 -23.40 22.52
N GLY A 241 -8.95 -22.57 22.05
CA GLY A 241 -10.38 -22.76 22.32
C GLY A 241 -10.98 -24.02 21.67
N GLY A 242 -10.41 -24.51 20.58
CA GLY A 242 -10.80 -25.76 19.92
C GLY A 242 -10.10 -27.02 20.45
N SER A 243 -9.16 -26.89 21.41
CA SER A 243 -8.43 -28.02 21.98
C SER A 243 -9.30 -28.82 22.95
N SER A 244 -9.11 -30.14 22.98
CA SER A 244 -9.76 -31.03 23.97
C SER A 244 -9.14 -30.96 25.37
N ILE A 245 -8.03 -30.23 25.54
CA ILE A 245 -7.30 -30.11 26.80
C ILE A 245 -7.85 -28.89 27.57
N PRO A 246 -8.36 -29.05 28.81
CA PRO A 246 -8.88 -27.95 29.59
C PRO A 246 -7.78 -26.93 29.96
N CYS A 247 -7.82 -25.77 29.32
CA CYS A 247 -6.80 -24.72 29.45
C CYS A 247 -7.44 -23.32 29.57
N GLU A 248 -7.07 -22.59 30.62
CA GLU A 248 -7.38 -21.17 30.79
C GLU A 248 -6.35 -20.31 30.04
N LEU A 249 -6.79 -19.56 29.04
CA LEU A 249 -5.94 -18.65 28.27
C LEU A 249 -5.97 -17.23 28.87
N ARG A 250 -4.82 -16.74 29.33
CA ARG A 250 -4.64 -15.39 29.89
C ARG A 250 -3.85 -14.50 28.93
N LEU A 251 -4.52 -13.50 28.35
CA LEU A 251 -3.89 -12.55 27.42
C LEU A 251 -3.52 -11.24 28.13
N LYS A 252 -2.25 -10.85 28.03
CA LYS A 252 -1.74 -9.54 28.47
C LYS A 252 -1.23 -8.78 27.25
N LEU A 253 -2.16 -8.12 26.55
CA LEU A 253 -1.90 -7.32 25.35
C LEU A 253 -1.70 -5.86 25.79
N GLN A 254 -0.53 -5.26 25.50
CA GLN A 254 -0.35 -3.81 25.68
C GLN A 254 -1.14 -3.05 24.60
N LYS A 255 -1.53 -1.79 24.86
CA LYS A 255 -2.42 -0.96 24.00
C LYS A 255 -1.92 -0.66 22.57
N THR A 256 -0.76 -1.18 22.17
CA THR A 256 -0.11 -0.91 20.88
C THR A 256 -0.15 -2.15 20.00
N ASN A 257 -0.73 -2.03 18.79
CA ASN A 257 -0.64 -3.05 17.73
C ASN A 257 0.83 -3.27 17.36
N GLN A 258 1.46 -4.28 17.95
CA GLN A 258 2.89 -4.52 17.76
C GLN A 258 3.11 -5.24 16.42
N VAL A 259 3.68 -4.50 15.47
CA VAL A 259 4.04 -4.98 14.14
C VAL A 259 5.53 -5.34 14.13
N VAL A 260 5.86 -6.53 13.66
CA VAL A 260 7.22 -7.07 13.64
C VAL A 260 7.60 -7.57 12.25
N LEU A 261 8.89 -7.62 11.95
CA LEU A 261 9.36 -8.22 10.70
C LEU A 261 9.36 -9.75 10.79
N GLY A 262 8.70 -10.42 9.85
CA GLY A 262 8.67 -11.87 9.72
C GLY A 262 7.82 -12.36 8.55
N ASN A 263 7.95 -13.64 8.21
CA ASN A 263 7.00 -14.27 7.29
C ASN A 263 5.74 -14.63 8.08
N TYR A 264 4.58 -14.07 7.73
CA TYR A 264 3.31 -14.32 8.44
C TYR A 264 3.01 -15.82 8.61
N VAL A 265 3.26 -16.63 7.58
CA VAL A 265 3.01 -18.08 7.61
C VAL A 265 3.98 -18.78 8.54
N ASP A 266 5.26 -18.43 8.51
CA ASP A 266 6.28 -19.06 9.35
C ASP A 266 6.12 -18.67 10.82
N VAL A 267 5.87 -17.38 11.09
CA VAL A 267 5.57 -16.87 12.44
C VAL A 267 4.29 -17.54 12.98
N SER A 268 3.24 -17.65 12.15
CA SER A 268 2.00 -18.34 12.51
C SER A 268 2.25 -19.81 12.85
N ARG A 269 3.00 -20.53 12.01
CA ARG A 269 3.32 -21.95 12.22
C ARG A 269 4.17 -22.16 13.48
N ALA A 270 5.18 -21.31 13.68
CA ALA A 270 6.03 -21.37 14.85
C ALA A 270 5.25 -21.10 16.14
N PHE A 271 4.33 -20.13 16.16
CA PHE A 271 3.46 -19.89 17.32
C PHE A 271 2.52 -21.07 17.60
N ILE A 272 1.91 -21.65 16.56
CA ILE A 272 1.08 -22.86 16.71
C ILE A 272 1.91 -24.00 17.30
N ASN A 273 3.15 -24.20 16.84
CA ASN A 273 4.03 -25.24 17.38
C ASN A 273 4.39 -25.00 18.85
N ILE A 274 4.61 -23.75 19.27
CA ILE A 274 4.85 -23.42 20.70
C ILE A 274 3.61 -23.75 21.52
N VAL A 275 2.44 -23.33 21.07
CA VAL A 275 1.16 -23.55 21.76
C VAL A 275 0.82 -25.04 21.84
N ALA A 276 1.04 -25.80 20.76
CA ALA A 276 0.86 -27.24 20.73
C ALA A 276 1.76 -27.94 21.76
N ASN A 277 3.06 -27.58 21.79
CA ASN A 277 4.01 -28.12 22.78
C ASN A 277 3.58 -27.79 24.21
N SER A 278 3.09 -26.58 24.46
CA SER A 278 2.60 -26.17 25.78
C SER A 278 1.33 -26.93 26.18
N LEU A 279 0.38 -27.15 25.26
CA LEU A 279 -0.83 -27.94 25.54
C LEU A 279 -0.50 -29.41 25.82
N GLU A 280 0.39 -30.03 25.05
CA GLU A 280 0.89 -31.39 25.32
C GLU A 280 1.53 -31.47 26.72
N ALA A 281 2.36 -30.50 27.09
CA ALA A 281 3.01 -30.45 28.39
C ALA A 281 2.01 -30.25 29.56
N ILE A 282 0.93 -29.51 29.32
CA ILE A 282 -0.19 -29.33 30.26
C ILE A 282 -0.92 -30.66 30.44
N ALA A 283 -1.29 -31.34 29.35
CA ALA A 283 -1.97 -32.63 29.41
C ALA A 283 -1.14 -33.68 30.16
N ALA A 284 0.18 -33.74 29.91
CA ALA A 284 1.09 -34.64 30.59
C ALA A 284 1.28 -34.34 32.09
N SER A 285 0.85 -33.16 32.57
CA SER A 285 0.99 -32.77 33.99
C SER A 285 -0.12 -33.31 34.89
N ASN A 286 -1.18 -33.91 34.32
CA ASN A 286 -2.36 -34.41 35.03
C ASN A 286 -3.01 -33.37 35.98
N ARG A 287 -2.94 -32.09 35.63
CA ARG A 287 -3.58 -31.00 36.39
C ARG A 287 -5.05 -30.86 35.96
N GLU A 288 -5.92 -30.54 36.92
CA GLU A 288 -7.35 -30.33 36.67
C GLU A 288 -7.62 -29.12 35.75
N THR A 289 -6.74 -28.12 35.74
CA THR A 289 -6.84 -26.97 34.82
C THR A 289 -5.45 -26.49 34.40
N GLY A 290 -5.20 -26.51 33.09
CA GLY A 290 -4.02 -25.89 32.49
C GLY A 290 -4.15 -24.37 32.45
N ILE A 291 -3.02 -23.67 32.51
CA ILE A 291 -2.96 -22.21 32.38
C ILE A 291 -1.92 -21.89 31.31
N MET A 292 -2.33 -21.15 30.29
CA MET A 292 -1.46 -20.58 29.28
C MET A 292 -1.54 -19.05 29.34
N GLU A 293 -0.41 -18.39 29.57
CA GLU A 293 -0.31 -16.93 29.57
C GLU A 293 0.46 -16.46 28.34
N ILE A 294 -0.15 -15.58 27.54
CA ILE A 294 0.50 -14.92 26.40
C ILE A 294 0.63 -13.43 26.73
N LYS A 295 1.86 -12.93 26.76
CA LYS A 295 2.17 -11.52 26.99
C LYS A 295 2.90 -10.94 25.78
N ILE A 296 2.35 -9.87 25.24
CA ILE A 296 3.01 -9.01 24.25
C ILE A 296 3.61 -7.82 25.01
N GLY A 297 4.85 -7.46 24.70
CA GLY A 297 5.47 -6.29 25.32
C GLY A 297 6.75 -5.85 24.62
N GLU A 298 7.42 -4.90 25.24
CA GLU A 298 8.68 -4.35 24.76
C GLU A 298 9.69 -4.33 25.89
N ASP A 299 10.93 -4.72 25.59
CA ASP A 299 12.04 -4.76 26.55
C ASP A 299 13.24 -4.05 25.92
N GLN A 300 13.71 -2.97 26.54
CA GLN A 300 14.83 -2.13 26.05
C GLN A 300 14.71 -1.70 24.57
N GLY A 301 13.47 -1.47 24.09
CA GLY A 301 13.23 -1.08 22.70
C GLY A 301 13.00 -2.25 21.73
N THR A 302 13.05 -3.49 22.21
CA THR A 302 12.86 -4.71 21.40
C THR A 302 11.48 -5.32 21.65
N PRO A 303 10.62 -5.44 20.63
CA PRO A 303 9.32 -6.09 20.74
C PRO A 303 9.49 -7.57 21.07
N TYR A 304 8.65 -8.11 21.95
CA TYR A 304 8.69 -9.53 22.31
C TYR A 304 7.29 -10.12 22.52
N VAL A 305 7.18 -11.42 22.27
CA VAL A 305 6.05 -12.25 22.70
C VAL A 305 6.54 -13.30 23.68
N ARG A 306 5.84 -13.43 24.79
CA ARG A 306 6.12 -14.44 25.81
C ARG A 306 4.94 -15.39 25.96
N PHE A 307 5.20 -16.67 25.74
CA PHE A 307 4.29 -17.79 26.01
C PHE A 307 4.73 -18.48 27.30
N ARG A 308 3.83 -18.64 28.26
CA ARG A 308 4.09 -19.34 29.51
C ARG A 308 3.02 -20.37 29.77
N ASP A 309 3.41 -21.61 30.05
CA ASP A 309 2.52 -22.67 30.47
C ASP A 309 2.82 -23.13 31.91
N ASN A 310 1.87 -23.85 32.48
CA ASN A 310 2.02 -24.62 33.70
C ASN A 310 2.07 -26.13 33.38
N GLY A 311 2.83 -26.55 32.37
CA GLY A 311 3.01 -27.97 32.07
C GLY A 311 4.01 -28.68 32.99
N ILE A 312 4.44 -29.87 32.58
CA ILE A 312 5.48 -30.68 33.26
C ILE A 312 6.88 -30.03 33.26
N GLY A 313 7.13 -29.04 32.40
CA GLY A 313 8.45 -28.40 32.25
C GLY A 313 9.51 -29.32 31.63
N MET A 314 10.79 -28.94 31.75
CA MET A 314 11.93 -29.67 31.20
C MET A 314 13.10 -29.71 32.19
N ASP A 315 13.97 -30.71 32.08
CA ASP A 315 15.22 -30.84 32.83
C ASP A 315 16.24 -29.80 32.34
N GLU A 316 16.95 -29.14 33.25
CA GLU A 316 17.97 -28.12 32.96
C GLU A 316 19.07 -28.64 32.00
N LYS A 317 19.40 -29.94 32.08
CA LYS A 317 20.39 -30.56 31.17
C LYS A 317 19.98 -30.48 29.70
N ARG A 318 18.69 -30.38 29.40
CA ARG A 318 18.16 -30.27 28.03
C ARG A 318 18.17 -28.84 27.50
N LEU A 319 18.24 -27.85 28.38
CA LEU A 319 18.28 -26.42 28.04
C LEU A 319 19.70 -25.94 27.68
N VAL A 320 20.73 -26.74 27.98
CA VAL A 320 22.13 -26.45 27.63
C VAL A 320 22.25 -26.30 26.11
N ARG A 321 22.89 -25.21 25.67
CA ARG A 321 23.13 -24.92 24.25
C ARG A 321 24.31 -25.74 23.73
N GLY A 322 24.15 -26.31 22.54
CA GLY A 322 25.21 -27.00 21.80
C GLY A 322 26.17 -26.03 21.08
N PRO A 323 27.11 -26.56 20.29
CA PRO A 323 28.11 -25.77 19.55
C PRO A 323 27.52 -24.74 18.58
N GLU A 324 26.31 -25.01 18.07
CA GLU A 324 25.58 -24.16 17.12
C GLU A 324 24.67 -23.12 17.81
N GLY A 325 24.77 -22.97 19.14
CA GLY A 325 23.97 -22.00 19.91
C GLY A 325 22.50 -22.41 20.16
N ILE A 326 22.09 -23.59 19.72
CA ILE A 326 20.72 -24.15 19.87
C ILE A 326 20.65 -25.09 21.09
N PRO A 327 19.56 -25.11 21.89
CA PRO A 327 19.39 -26.06 23.00
C PRO A 327 19.35 -27.54 22.57
N LEU A 328 19.87 -28.44 23.41
CA LEU A 328 19.95 -29.89 23.14
C LEU A 328 18.61 -30.60 22.89
N PHE A 329 17.49 -30.01 23.31
CA PHE A 329 16.15 -30.57 23.07
C PHE A 329 15.62 -30.33 21.65
N VAL A 330 16.19 -29.39 20.89
CA VAL A 330 15.70 -29.02 19.55
C VAL A 330 16.01 -30.14 18.56
N GLY A 331 15.00 -30.55 17.78
CA GLY A 331 15.11 -31.68 16.85
C GLY A 331 15.16 -33.06 17.50
N LYS A 332 15.00 -33.15 18.83
CA LYS A 332 14.95 -34.42 19.56
C LYS A 332 13.58 -34.58 20.21
N SER A 333 12.84 -35.61 19.77
CA SER A 333 11.58 -35.96 20.40
C SER A 333 11.82 -36.44 21.83
N THR A 334 11.07 -35.91 22.78
CA THR A 334 11.02 -36.42 24.16
C THR A 334 10.09 -37.63 24.30
N LYS A 335 9.51 -38.12 23.20
CA LYS A 335 8.50 -39.18 23.17
C LYS A 335 9.19 -40.54 23.10
N ALA A 336 9.06 -41.35 24.15
CA ALA A 336 9.55 -42.73 24.21
C ALA A 336 8.70 -43.73 23.38
N ARG A 337 7.76 -43.25 22.57
CA ARG A 337 6.98 -44.02 21.61
C ARG A 337 6.74 -43.14 20.38
N ASN A 338 6.92 -43.75 19.21
CA ASN A 338 6.96 -43.19 17.84
C ASN A 338 6.06 -41.97 17.53
N GLU A 339 6.50 -41.21 16.51
CA GLU A 339 5.75 -40.22 15.70
C GLU A 339 5.73 -38.75 16.14
N GLY A 340 6.92 -38.15 16.23
CA GLY A 340 7.07 -36.71 16.04
C GLY A 340 8.54 -36.35 15.94
N GLU A 341 9.03 -36.07 14.74
CA GLU A 341 10.45 -35.89 14.38
C GLU A 341 11.13 -34.66 15.02
N GLY A 342 10.59 -34.08 16.10
CA GLY A 342 11.11 -32.82 16.67
C GLY A 342 10.98 -31.62 15.72
N LEU A 343 10.37 -31.81 14.53
CA LEU A 343 10.18 -30.84 13.46
C LEU A 343 9.58 -29.53 13.97
N GLY A 344 8.65 -29.60 14.92
CA GLY A 344 8.03 -28.40 15.51
C GLY A 344 9.04 -27.47 16.20
N THR A 345 9.99 -28.04 16.96
CA THR A 345 11.06 -27.25 17.62
C THR A 345 12.11 -26.75 16.64
N VAL A 346 12.44 -27.54 15.61
CA VAL A 346 13.35 -27.12 14.52
C VAL A 346 12.72 -25.97 13.74
N GLN A 347 11.42 -26.03 13.48
CA GLN A 347 10.66 -24.98 12.80
C GLN A 347 10.62 -23.69 13.62
N ILE A 348 10.46 -23.78 14.94
CA ILE A 348 10.50 -22.60 15.83
C ILE A 348 11.88 -21.91 15.75
N PHE A 349 12.96 -22.68 15.89
CA PHE A 349 14.32 -22.12 15.88
C PHE A 349 14.79 -21.64 14.51
N SER A 350 14.37 -22.30 13.42
CA SER A 350 14.64 -21.83 12.06
C SER A 350 13.86 -20.56 11.70
N THR A 351 12.66 -20.37 12.27
CA THR A 351 11.83 -19.17 12.00
C THR A 351 12.39 -17.91 12.64
N PHE A 352 12.85 -17.99 13.91
CA PHE A 352 13.26 -16.79 14.66
C PHE A 352 14.78 -16.66 14.83
N GLY A 353 15.53 -17.74 14.68
CA GLY A 353 16.96 -17.79 15.00
C GLY A 353 17.24 -17.99 16.50
N PRO A 354 18.38 -18.64 16.86
CA PRO A 354 18.69 -19.04 18.23
C PRO A 354 18.97 -17.86 19.19
N ASP A 355 19.33 -16.69 18.65
CA ASP A 355 19.62 -15.49 19.44
C ASP A 355 18.36 -14.74 19.87
N ASN A 356 17.27 -14.93 19.11
CA ASN A 356 15.99 -14.27 19.35
C ASN A 356 15.04 -15.08 20.26
N ILE A 357 15.43 -16.31 20.63
CA ILE A 357 14.63 -17.20 21.46
C ILE A 357 15.32 -17.40 22.82
N THR A 358 14.57 -17.16 23.89
CA THR A 358 14.94 -17.55 25.25
C THR A 358 13.90 -18.54 25.79
N VAL A 359 14.37 -19.68 26.31
CA VAL A 359 13.52 -20.71 26.92
C VAL A 359 13.95 -20.90 28.38
N ASP A 360 13.00 -20.73 29.30
CA ASP A 360 13.17 -21.04 30.72
C ASP A 360 12.13 -22.11 31.11
N ALA A 361 12.59 -23.23 31.65
CA ALA A 361 11.72 -24.32 32.05
C ALA A 361 12.24 -24.96 33.33
N ARG A 362 11.32 -25.36 34.22
CA ARG A 362 11.66 -26.09 35.44
C ARG A 362 10.75 -27.31 35.58
N PRO A 363 11.28 -28.47 36.02
CA PRO A 363 10.48 -29.66 36.24
C PRO A 363 9.29 -29.36 37.16
N ASN A 364 8.11 -29.81 36.75
CA ASN A 364 6.82 -29.63 37.44
C ASN A 364 6.38 -28.18 37.68
N ARG A 365 7.00 -27.18 37.06
CA ARG A 365 6.54 -25.77 37.14
C ARG A 365 6.05 -25.19 35.81
N GLY A 366 6.46 -25.78 34.69
CA GLY A 366 6.08 -25.38 33.34
C GLY A 366 7.25 -24.83 32.52
N CYS A 367 6.93 -24.29 31.36
CA CYS A 367 7.88 -23.71 30.41
C CYS A 367 7.50 -22.27 30.03
N THR A 368 8.50 -21.44 29.78
CA THR A 368 8.35 -20.07 29.30
C THR A 368 9.22 -19.87 28.07
N TRP A 369 8.58 -19.53 26.95
CA TRP A 369 9.23 -19.11 25.72
C TRP A 369 9.13 -17.59 25.59
N LYS A 370 10.25 -16.90 25.42
CA LYS A 370 10.32 -15.48 25.05
C LYS A 370 10.93 -15.38 23.67
N ILE A 371 10.18 -14.83 22.72
CA ILE A 371 10.62 -14.58 21.35
C ILE A 371 10.74 -13.09 21.18
N SER A 372 11.95 -12.62 20.85
CA SER A 372 12.26 -11.23 20.54
C SER A 372 12.21 -11.03 19.03
N PHE A 373 11.74 -9.87 18.59
CA PHE A 373 11.64 -9.56 17.17
C PHE A 373 12.44 -8.32 16.82
N SER A 374 12.94 -8.28 15.60
CA SER A 374 13.50 -7.07 15.01
C SER A 374 12.36 -6.11 14.66
N LYS A 375 12.50 -4.83 15.04
CA LYS A 375 11.63 -3.76 14.55
C LYS A 375 11.84 -3.59 13.04
N PRO A 376 10.79 -3.28 12.26
CA PRO A 376 10.96 -2.91 10.86
C PRO A 376 11.90 -1.73 10.69
N LEU A 377 12.97 -1.93 9.94
CA LEU A 377 13.75 -0.84 9.35
C LEU A 377 13.01 -0.40 8.09
N LEU A 378 12.30 0.72 8.20
CA LEU A 378 11.48 1.37 7.16
C LEU A 378 10.16 0.66 6.78
N GLN A 379 9.12 1.49 6.85
CA GLN A 379 7.72 1.32 6.47
C GLN A 379 7.55 0.66 5.08
N SER A 380 6.83 -0.46 5.03
CA SER A 380 5.96 -0.68 3.87
C SER A 380 5.11 0.58 3.68
N ASP A 381 5.07 1.14 2.46
CA ASP A 381 4.35 2.38 2.20
C ASP A 381 2.90 2.19 2.71
N PRO A 382 2.50 2.80 3.85
CA PRO A 382 1.29 2.35 4.55
C PRO A 382 0.05 2.48 3.68
N TRP A 383 0.11 3.39 2.69
CA TRP A 383 -0.92 3.56 1.68
C TRP A 383 -1.04 2.36 0.74
N TYR A 384 0.06 1.74 0.29
CA TYR A 384 0.04 0.62 -0.65
C TYR A 384 -0.44 -0.65 0.04
N THR A 385 0.08 -0.98 1.24
CA THR A 385 -0.41 -2.14 2.02
C THR A 385 -1.89 -1.99 2.35
N ARG A 386 -2.33 -0.77 2.71
CA ARG A 386 -3.75 -0.48 2.94
C ARG A 386 -4.59 -0.62 1.67
N LEU A 387 -4.08 -0.15 0.53
CA LEU A 387 -4.79 -0.22 -0.75
C LEU A 387 -4.86 -1.67 -1.26
N GLU A 388 -3.78 -2.42 -1.14
CA GLU A 388 -3.68 -3.84 -1.43
C GLU A 388 -4.64 -4.66 -0.58
N ARG A 389 -4.67 -4.41 0.74
CA ARG A 389 -5.65 -5.05 1.63
C ARG A 389 -7.08 -4.74 1.20
N ARG A 390 -7.39 -3.47 0.90
CA ARG A 390 -8.73 -3.07 0.43
C ARG A 390 -9.07 -3.67 -0.93
N PHE A 391 -8.09 -3.83 -1.82
CA PHE A 391 -8.26 -4.51 -3.10
C PHE A 391 -8.55 -6.00 -2.90
N LEU A 392 -7.79 -6.70 -2.05
CA LEU A 392 -8.06 -8.09 -1.71
C LEU A 392 -9.42 -8.26 -1.03
N GLU A 393 -9.78 -7.40 -0.08
CA GLU A 393 -11.11 -7.35 0.53
C GLU A 393 -12.20 -7.19 -0.54
N ALA A 394 -12.04 -6.26 -1.49
CA ALA A 394 -12.94 -6.06 -2.61
C ALA A 394 -13.01 -7.28 -3.54
N THR A 395 -11.89 -7.98 -3.70
CA THR A 395 -11.79 -9.21 -4.49
C THR A 395 -12.56 -10.35 -3.87
N HIS A 396 -12.49 -10.48 -2.54
CA HIS A 396 -13.16 -11.50 -1.73
C HIS A 396 -14.59 -11.17 -1.32
N LEU A 397 -15.09 -9.95 -1.58
CA LEU A 397 -16.50 -9.59 -1.48
C LEU A 397 -17.29 -10.26 -2.61
N GLN A 398 -17.37 -11.59 -2.61
CA GLN A 398 -18.32 -12.36 -3.38
C GLN A 398 -19.57 -12.57 -2.53
N GLN A 399 -20.72 -12.07 -2.99
CA GLN A 399 -21.97 -12.62 -2.51
C GLN A 399 -22.11 -14.03 -3.08
N SER A 400 -22.45 -15.00 -2.23
CA SER A 400 -22.66 -16.40 -2.61
C SER A 400 -23.78 -16.59 -3.64
N ARG A 401 -24.56 -15.54 -3.94
CA ARG A 401 -25.63 -15.52 -4.93
C ARG A 401 -25.67 -14.16 -5.66
N PRO A 402 -25.71 -14.11 -7.00
CA PRO A 402 -25.90 -12.86 -7.74
C PRO A 402 -27.31 -12.30 -7.53
N LEU A 403 -27.46 -10.97 -7.60
CA LEU A 403 -28.77 -10.31 -7.59
C LEU A 403 -29.62 -10.78 -8.78
N THR A 404 -30.90 -10.97 -8.53
CA THR A 404 -31.91 -11.23 -9.57
C THR A 404 -33.05 -10.23 -9.43
N ALA A 405 -33.94 -10.15 -10.43
CA ALA A 405 -35.13 -9.31 -10.37
C ALA A 405 -36.03 -9.61 -9.14
N SER A 406 -35.96 -10.85 -8.63
CA SER A 406 -36.70 -11.31 -7.44
C SER A 406 -36.01 -11.01 -6.11
N SER A 407 -34.80 -10.42 -6.11
CA SER A 407 -34.08 -10.10 -4.87
C SER A 407 -34.84 -9.10 -4.00
N GLY A 408 -34.79 -9.33 -2.69
CA GLY A 408 -35.44 -8.48 -1.70
C GLY A 408 -34.79 -7.10 -1.60
N TYR A 409 -35.54 -6.11 -1.11
CA TYR A 409 -35.03 -4.74 -0.96
C TYR A 409 -33.75 -4.69 -0.09
N GLN A 410 -33.71 -5.39 1.04
CA GLN A 410 -32.54 -5.43 1.92
C GLN A 410 -31.30 -6.06 1.26
N GLU A 411 -31.50 -7.08 0.42
CA GLU A 411 -30.40 -7.73 -0.32
C GLU A 411 -29.80 -6.75 -1.34
N ILE A 412 -30.66 -6.02 -2.06
CA ILE A 412 -30.26 -4.99 -3.02
C ILE A 412 -29.52 -3.86 -2.31
N VAL A 413 -30.02 -3.39 -1.15
CA VAL A 413 -29.33 -2.37 -0.35
C VAL A 413 -27.95 -2.88 0.07
N SER A 414 -27.83 -4.07 0.66
CA SER A 414 -26.52 -4.63 1.02
C SER A 414 -25.56 -4.71 -0.18
N TYR A 415 -26.09 -5.08 -1.35
CA TYR A 415 -25.32 -5.10 -2.60
C TYR A 415 -24.86 -3.71 -3.04
N ILE A 416 -25.70 -2.68 -2.91
CA ILE A 416 -25.34 -1.28 -3.18
C ILE A 416 -24.19 -0.84 -2.28
N TRP A 417 -24.26 -1.12 -0.98
CA TRP A 417 -23.22 -0.74 -0.02
C TRP A 417 -21.87 -1.38 -0.34
N GLN A 418 -21.86 -2.69 -0.65
CA GLN A 418 -20.66 -3.40 -1.08
C GLN A 418 -20.11 -2.85 -2.40
N THR A 419 -20.99 -2.58 -3.36
CA THR A 419 -20.60 -2.01 -4.66
C THR A 419 -19.97 -0.63 -4.48
N ARG A 420 -20.52 0.20 -3.59
CA ARG A 420 -19.96 1.51 -3.27
C ARG A 420 -18.58 1.41 -2.61
N LYS A 421 -18.33 0.40 -1.76
CA LYS A 421 -16.99 0.16 -1.19
C LYS A 421 -15.94 -0.10 -2.28
N ILE A 422 -16.32 -0.87 -3.32
CA ILE A 422 -15.46 -1.16 -4.48
C ILE A 422 -15.27 0.10 -5.34
N GLU A 423 -16.32 0.92 -5.49
CA GLU A 423 -16.25 2.16 -6.25
C GLU A 423 -15.39 3.23 -5.56
N ILE A 424 -15.43 3.34 -4.23
CA ILE A 424 -14.53 4.22 -3.48
C ILE A 424 -13.08 3.73 -3.60
N LEU A 425 -12.85 2.41 -3.59
CA LEU A 425 -11.53 1.85 -3.90
C LEU A 425 -11.07 2.24 -5.31
N LEU A 426 -11.96 2.20 -6.31
CA LEU A 426 -11.64 2.63 -7.68
C LEU A 426 -11.16 4.09 -7.69
N PHE A 427 -11.82 4.98 -6.94
CA PHE A 427 -11.41 6.37 -6.81
C PHE A 427 -9.98 6.49 -6.27
N ASP A 428 -9.69 5.77 -5.19
CA ASP A 428 -8.36 5.78 -4.57
C ASP A 428 -7.28 5.22 -5.51
N VAL A 429 -7.60 4.16 -6.26
CA VAL A 429 -6.68 3.60 -7.27
C VAL A 429 -6.37 4.63 -8.36
N ILE A 430 -7.37 5.38 -8.86
CA ILE A 430 -7.15 6.41 -9.88
C ILE A 430 -6.22 7.52 -9.37
N LEU A 431 -6.34 7.93 -8.10
CA LEU A 431 -5.49 8.98 -7.52
C LEU A 431 -3.99 8.67 -7.60
N HIS A 432 -3.62 7.38 -7.62
CA HIS A 432 -2.22 6.96 -7.73
C HIS A 432 -1.62 7.10 -9.14
N PHE A 433 -2.42 7.44 -10.15
CA PHE A 433 -1.93 7.78 -11.48
C PHE A 433 -1.61 9.27 -11.65
N SER A 434 -1.95 10.11 -10.66
CA SER A 434 -1.74 11.57 -10.69
C SER A 434 -0.29 11.99 -10.90
N ALA A 435 0.67 11.15 -10.53
CA ALA A 435 2.09 11.42 -10.71
C ALA A 435 2.48 11.54 -12.20
N HIS A 436 1.77 10.85 -13.09
CA HIS A 436 2.16 10.76 -14.51
C HIS A 436 1.05 11.19 -15.47
N GLN A 437 -0.16 11.36 -14.99
CA GLN A 437 -1.36 11.52 -15.81
C GLN A 437 -2.35 12.47 -15.17
N ASN A 438 -3.19 13.09 -16.00
CA ASN A 438 -4.34 13.81 -15.50
C ASN A 438 -5.41 12.81 -15.04
N ILE A 439 -5.62 12.72 -13.73
CA ILE A 439 -6.60 11.83 -13.09
C ILE A 439 -8.03 12.06 -13.59
N ARG A 440 -8.37 13.26 -14.07
CA ARG A 440 -9.70 13.55 -14.63
C ARG A 440 -9.91 12.90 -15.99
N THR A 441 -8.86 12.87 -16.82
CA THR A 441 -8.90 12.14 -18.10
C THR A 441 -9.08 10.64 -17.84
N ILE A 442 -8.36 10.09 -16.87
CA ILE A 442 -8.50 8.69 -16.45
C ILE A 442 -9.92 8.42 -15.97
N PHE A 443 -10.45 9.25 -15.07
CA PHE A 443 -11.80 9.09 -14.57
C PHE A 443 -12.83 9.18 -15.69
N ARG A 444 -12.73 10.14 -16.63
CA ARG A 444 -13.65 10.24 -17.78
C ARG A 444 -13.66 8.97 -18.64
N SER A 445 -12.49 8.43 -18.99
CA SER A 445 -12.40 7.18 -19.76
C SER A 445 -13.02 6.00 -19.01
N ILE A 446 -12.77 5.89 -17.71
CA ILE A 446 -13.35 4.84 -16.87
C ILE A 446 -14.86 5.04 -16.75
N PHE A 447 -15.33 6.25 -16.51
CA PHE A 447 -16.73 6.58 -16.33
C PHE A 447 -17.52 6.31 -17.61
N GLY A 448 -16.98 6.66 -18.79
CA GLY A 448 -17.55 6.28 -20.09
C GLY A 448 -17.68 4.76 -20.26
N TYR A 449 -16.75 3.97 -19.71
CA TYR A 449 -16.91 2.51 -19.64
C TYR A 449 -18.00 2.10 -18.65
N LEU A 450 -18.05 2.69 -17.44
CA LEU A 450 -19.02 2.34 -16.40
C LEU A 450 -20.47 2.57 -16.85
N VAL A 451 -20.73 3.67 -17.56
CA VAL A 451 -22.06 4.01 -18.12
C VAL A 451 -22.37 3.32 -19.46
N GLY A 452 -21.39 2.60 -20.02
CA GLY A 452 -21.58 1.74 -21.20
C GLY A 452 -21.30 2.37 -22.56
N GLU A 453 -20.78 3.60 -22.62
CA GLU A 453 -20.38 4.25 -23.88
C GLU A 453 -19.09 3.68 -24.46
N THR A 454 -18.18 3.22 -23.59
CA THR A 454 -16.88 2.66 -24.00
C THR A 454 -16.89 1.13 -23.87
N PRO A 455 -16.49 0.37 -24.90
CA PRO A 455 -16.33 -1.07 -24.82
C PRO A 455 -15.10 -1.45 -23.97
N GLU A 456 -15.12 -2.67 -23.43
CA GLU A 456 -14.06 -3.16 -22.55
C GLU A 456 -12.68 -3.23 -23.21
N SER A 457 -12.63 -3.61 -24.49
CA SER A 457 -11.39 -3.67 -25.26
C SER A 457 -10.68 -2.32 -25.31
N GLN A 458 -11.45 -1.24 -25.53
CA GLN A 458 -10.92 0.12 -25.61
C GLN A 458 -10.48 0.64 -24.24
N LEU A 459 -11.21 0.30 -23.16
CA LEU A 459 -10.76 0.63 -21.81
C LEU A 459 -9.44 -0.07 -21.48
N LYS A 460 -9.31 -1.35 -21.84
CA LYS A 460 -8.09 -2.13 -21.58
C LYS A 460 -6.88 -1.52 -22.30
N GLU A 461 -7.02 -1.21 -23.58
CA GLU A 461 -5.98 -0.54 -24.37
C GLU A 461 -5.57 0.81 -23.74
N TYR A 462 -6.55 1.62 -23.32
CA TYR A 462 -6.31 2.88 -22.63
C TYR A 462 -5.50 2.69 -21.34
N ILE A 463 -5.90 1.74 -20.48
CA ILE A 463 -5.23 1.46 -19.20
C ILE A 463 -3.82 0.90 -19.40
N GLU A 464 -3.62 0.04 -20.39
CA GLU A 464 -2.29 -0.49 -20.75
C GLU A 464 -1.32 0.64 -21.14
N GLY A 465 -1.82 1.68 -21.82
CA GLY A 465 -1.07 2.88 -22.19
C GLY A 465 -0.73 3.84 -21.04
N LEU A 466 -1.35 3.70 -19.86
CA LEU A 466 -1.09 4.60 -18.72
C LEU A 466 0.33 4.42 -18.14
N ARG A 467 0.82 5.43 -17.43
CA ARG A 467 2.09 5.36 -16.69
C ARG A 467 1.78 5.37 -15.20
N VAL A 468 2.45 4.50 -14.44
CA VAL A 468 2.26 4.37 -12.98
C VAL A 468 3.51 3.75 -12.37
N ASP A 469 3.78 4.10 -11.11
CA ASP A 469 4.99 3.65 -10.39
C ASP A 469 4.97 2.14 -10.11
N ARG A 470 3.77 1.58 -9.92
CA ARG A 470 3.55 0.15 -9.67
C ARG A 470 2.66 -0.45 -10.76
N PRO A 471 3.20 -1.29 -11.66
CA PRO A 471 2.43 -1.85 -12.78
C PRO A 471 1.14 -2.57 -12.38
N VAL A 472 1.11 -3.20 -11.20
CA VAL A 472 -0.07 -3.88 -10.64
C VAL A 472 -1.28 -2.95 -10.47
N MET A 473 -1.06 -1.63 -10.33
CA MET A 473 -2.14 -0.65 -10.23
C MET A 473 -3.00 -0.59 -11.50
N LYS A 474 -2.43 -0.92 -12.67
CA LYS A 474 -3.21 -1.00 -13.93
C LYS A 474 -4.20 -2.16 -13.90
N GLU A 475 -3.76 -3.31 -13.37
CA GLU A 475 -4.60 -4.49 -13.19
C GLU A 475 -5.72 -4.18 -12.18
N TRP A 476 -5.37 -3.58 -11.04
CA TRP A 476 -6.37 -3.16 -10.05
C TRP A 476 -7.37 -2.17 -10.62
N LEU A 477 -6.90 -1.20 -11.43
CA LEU A 477 -7.77 -0.23 -12.09
C LEU A 477 -8.76 -0.91 -13.04
N LEU A 478 -8.28 -1.84 -13.88
CA LEU A 478 -9.11 -2.57 -14.83
C LEU A 478 -10.12 -3.48 -14.12
N GLU A 479 -9.66 -4.33 -13.19
CA GLU A 479 -10.52 -5.27 -12.48
C GLU A 479 -11.58 -4.55 -11.65
N THR A 480 -11.19 -3.50 -10.93
CA THR A 480 -12.13 -2.73 -10.11
C THR A 480 -13.17 -2.06 -11.01
N SER A 481 -12.78 -1.52 -12.17
CA SER A 481 -13.70 -0.92 -13.14
C SER A 481 -14.71 -1.94 -13.69
N GLN A 482 -14.24 -3.13 -14.11
CA GLN A 482 -15.10 -4.22 -14.60
C GLN A 482 -16.10 -4.69 -13.54
N ARG A 483 -15.66 -4.83 -12.29
CA ARG A 483 -16.50 -5.21 -11.16
C ARG A 483 -17.58 -4.17 -10.88
N VAL A 484 -17.21 -2.88 -10.85
CA VAL A 484 -18.18 -1.80 -10.63
C VAL A 484 -19.23 -1.79 -11.72
N ARG A 485 -18.83 -1.83 -13.01
CA ARG A 485 -19.78 -1.87 -14.13
C ARG A 485 -20.73 -3.06 -14.05
N SER A 486 -20.19 -4.26 -13.84
CA SER A 486 -21.00 -5.48 -13.73
C SER A 486 -22.03 -5.38 -12.61
N ARG A 487 -21.62 -4.81 -11.46
CA ARG A 487 -22.50 -4.60 -10.31
C ARG A 487 -23.55 -3.52 -10.56
N TRP A 488 -23.20 -2.42 -11.23
CA TRP A 488 -24.15 -1.38 -11.62
C TRP A 488 -25.27 -1.93 -12.50
N ILE A 489 -24.94 -2.78 -13.49
CA ILE A 489 -25.91 -3.44 -14.35
C ILE A 489 -26.89 -4.29 -13.52
N LEU A 490 -26.37 -5.09 -12.57
CA LEU A 490 -27.20 -5.93 -11.72
C LEU A 490 -28.08 -5.12 -10.76
N ILE A 491 -27.56 -4.04 -10.17
CA ILE A 491 -28.33 -3.12 -9.32
C ILE A 491 -29.46 -2.48 -10.12
N HIS A 492 -29.18 -2.00 -11.33
CA HIS A 492 -30.19 -1.38 -12.19
C HIS A 492 -31.30 -2.38 -12.55
N ALA A 493 -30.93 -3.60 -12.96
CA ALA A 493 -31.89 -4.64 -13.30
C ALA A 493 -32.74 -5.11 -12.10
N ALA A 494 -32.14 -5.28 -10.92
CA ALA A 494 -32.85 -5.72 -9.71
C ALA A 494 -33.66 -4.60 -9.03
N GLY A 495 -33.27 -3.35 -9.28
CA GLY A 495 -33.82 -2.13 -8.71
C GLY A 495 -34.94 -1.48 -9.52
N GLU A 496 -35.25 -2.00 -10.71
CA GLU A 496 -36.31 -1.46 -11.56
C GLU A 496 -37.65 -1.42 -10.81
N GLY A 497 -38.28 -0.24 -10.78
CA GLY A 497 -39.53 0.01 -10.05
C GLY A 497 -39.38 0.17 -8.52
N LYS A 498 -38.18 0.12 -7.96
CA LYS A 498 -37.91 0.34 -6.53
C LYS A 498 -37.24 1.70 -6.30
N ASN A 499 -37.63 2.42 -5.25
CA ASN A 499 -36.92 3.63 -4.84
C ASN A 499 -35.66 3.25 -4.05
N LEU A 500 -34.51 3.26 -4.71
CA LEU A 500 -33.20 2.96 -4.12
C LEU A 500 -32.32 4.21 -3.92
N GLY A 501 -32.87 5.40 -4.17
CA GLY A 501 -32.08 6.64 -4.17
C GLY A 501 -31.42 6.93 -2.82
N ASP A 502 -32.06 6.52 -1.73
CA ASP A 502 -31.59 6.73 -0.36
C ASP A 502 -30.36 5.87 -0.06
N ALA A 503 -30.43 4.58 -0.37
CA ALA A 503 -29.31 3.66 -0.27
C ALA A 503 -28.15 4.08 -1.20
N MET A 504 -28.48 4.52 -2.42
CA MET A 504 -27.48 4.98 -3.39
C MET A 504 -26.71 6.19 -2.88
N LEU A 505 -27.39 7.22 -2.37
CA LEU A 505 -26.74 8.43 -1.86
C LEU A 505 -26.04 8.19 -0.52
N LYS A 506 -26.70 7.53 0.44
CA LYS A 506 -26.13 7.29 1.77
C LYS A 506 -24.94 6.35 1.77
N SER A 507 -24.86 5.43 0.80
CA SER A 507 -23.72 4.51 0.68
C SER A 507 -22.38 5.23 0.52
N TYR A 508 -22.38 6.48 0.01
CA TYR A 508 -21.17 7.31 -0.08
C TYR A 508 -20.67 7.83 1.27
N GLY A 509 -21.47 7.73 2.34
CA GLY A 509 -21.03 7.99 3.72
C GLY A 509 -19.89 7.07 4.18
N GLN A 510 -19.59 6.00 3.43
CA GLN A 510 -18.40 5.16 3.63
C GLN A 510 -17.08 5.90 3.31
N ALA A 511 -17.12 7.00 2.56
CA ALA A 511 -15.97 7.80 2.17
C ALA A 511 -15.76 9.00 3.13
N LEU A 512 -15.53 8.72 4.41
CA LEU A 512 -15.51 9.73 5.48
C LEU A 512 -14.48 10.86 5.26
N ASP A 513 -13.35 10.52 4.65
CA ASP A 513 -12.22 11.44 4.41
C ASP A 513 -12.29 12.16 3.06
N ASN A 514 -13.26 11.81 2.22
CA ASN A 514 -13.36 12.33 0.86
C ASN A 514 -14.43 13.41 0.75
N VAL A 515 -14.19 14.38 -0.14
CA VAL A 515 -15.23 15.32 -0.57
C VAL A 515 -15.94 14.72 -1.76
N ILE A 516 -17.18 14.31 -1.58
CA ILE A 516 -17.99 13.74 -2.65
C ILE A 516 -18.69 14.87 -3.38
N ILE A 517 -18.40 15.01 -4.67
CA ILE A 517 -19.16 15.87 -5.57
C ILE A 517 -20.18 15.04 -6.34
N PHE A 518 -21.32 15.63 -6.67
CA PHE A 518 -22.36 14.97 -7.45
C PHE A 518 -23.11 15.93 -8.35
N THR A 519 -23.61 15.42 -9.46
CA THR A 519 -24.57 16.13 -10.32
C THR A 519 -25.90 15.40 -10.26
N LEU A 520 -26.96 16.13 -9.95
CA LEU A 520 -28.30 15.62 -9.71
C LEU A 520 -29.25 16.15 -10.80
N ASN A 521 -30.09 15.26 -11.34
CA ASN A 521 -31.28 15.66 -12.07
C ASN A 521 -32.44 15.81 -11.07
N PRO A 522 -32.88 17.05 -10.75
CA PRO A 522 -33.87 17.28 -9.71
C PRO A 522 -35.26 16.71 -10.06
N ARG A 523 -35.54 16.45 -11.34
CA ARG A 523 -36.83 15.89 -11.78
C ARG A 523 -36.91 14.38 -11.57
N THR A 524 -35.84 13.66 -11.88
CA THR A 524 -35.82 12.19 -11.82
C THR A 524 -35.22 11.66 -10.52
N GLY A 525 -34.38 12.46 -9.85
CA GLY A 525 -33.55 12.01 -8.72
C GLY A 525 -32.32 11.20 -9.14
N ALA A 526 -32.10 11.01 -10.45
CA ALA A 526 -30.90 10.37 -10.95
C ALA A 526 -29.68 11.27 -10.69
N PHE A 527 -28.58 10.69 -10.24
CA PHE A 527 -27.35 11.40 -9.99
C PHE A 527 -26.13 10.52 -10.23
N TYR A 528 -25.00 11.17 -10.50
CA TYR A 528 -23.68 10.55 -10.46
C TYR A 528 -22.80 11.32 -9.49
N ALA A 529 -21.85 10.63 -8.85
CA ALA A 529 -20.99 11.22 -7.86
C ALA A 529 -19.59 10.59 -7.88
N THR A 530 -18.59 11.34 -7.42
CA THR A 530 -17.23 10.85 -7.24
C THR A 530 -16.46 11.73 -6.25
N ASP A 531 -15.22 11.38 -5.96
CA ASP A 531 -14.30 12.24 -5.22
C ASP A 531 -13.99 13.53 -6.02
N ARG A 532 -14.08 14.69 -5.37
CA ARG A 532 -13.83 16.02 -5.97
C ARG A 532 -12.54 16.13 -6.77
N LYS A 533 -11.51 15.36 -6.43
CA LYS A 533 -10.21 15.38 -7.13
C LYS A 533 -10.32 14.77 -8.52
N LEU A 534 -11.25 13.84 -8.74
CA LEU A 534 -11.33 13.02 -9.94
C LEU A 534 -12.17 13.61 -11.06
N ALA A 535 -13.15 14.45 -10.75
CA ALA A 535 -14.05 15.02 -11.75
C ALA A 535 -14.48 16.43 -11.39
N GLU A 536 -15.12 17.10 -12.34
CA GLU A 536 -15.96 18.27 -12.08
C GLU A 536 -17.43 17.88 -12.23
N HIS A 537 -18.32 18.70 -11.68
CA HIS A 537 -19.77 18.49 -11.84
C HIS A 537 -20.21 18.43 -13.31
N LEU A 538 -19.50 19.15 -14.19
CA LEU A 538 -19.81 19.18 -15.62
C LEU A 538 -19.61 17.81 -16.30
N ASP A 539 -18.70 16.98 -15.78
CA ASP A 539 -18.37 15.68 -16.37
C ASP A 539 -19.58 14.72 -16.36
N PHE A 540 -20.54 14.92 -15.46
CA PHE A 540 -21.71 14.06 -15.32
C PHE A 540 -22.93 14.50 -16.14
N ALA A 541 -22.99 15.77 -16.56
CA ALA A 541 -24.17 16.34 -17.21
C ALA A 541 -24.63 15.59 -18.48
N PRO A 542 -23.72 15.12 -19.37
CA PRO A 542 -24.11 14.38 -20.57
C PRO A 542 -24.92 13.11 -20.29
N TYR A 543 -24.75 12.52 -19.10
CA TYR A 543 -25.25 11.19 -18.76
C TYR A 543 -26.60 11.20 -18.02
N LEU A 544 -27.13 12.39 -17.71
CA LEU A 544 -28.33 12.55 -16.87
C LEU A 544 -29.60 12.90 -17.65
N GLY A 545 -29.54 12.83 -18.99
CA GLY A 545 -30.71 12.94 -19.87
C GLY A 545 -31.39 14.31 -19.85
N ALA A 546 -30.70 15.37 -19.40
CA ALA A 546 -31.21 16.73 -19.38
C ALA A 546 -30.09 17.73 -19.71
N GLU A 547 -30.47 18.90 -20.21
CA GLU A 547 -29.55 20.01 -20.42
C GLU A 547 -28.89 20.42 -19.11
N ARG A 548 -27.60 20.78 -19.17
CA ARG A 548 -26.80 21.22 -18.03
C ARG A 548 -27.54 22.23 -17.14
N GLU A 549 -28.16 23.25 -17.76
CA GLU A 549 -28.82 24.33 -17.03
C GLU A 549 -30.06 23.92 -16.22
N LYS A 550 -30.53 22.68 -16.39
CA LYS A 550 -31.65 22.06 -15.66
C LYS A 550 -31.21 21.03 -14.61
N LEU A 551 -29.90 20.80 -14.49
CA LEU A 551 -29.34 19.91 -13.47
C LEU A 551 -28.99 20.71 -12.21
N LEU A 552 -28.46 20.05 -11.20
CA LEU A 552 -27.85 20.70 -10.04
C LEU A 552 -26.48 20.10 -9.78
N ARG A 553 -25.57 20.93 -9.28
CA ARG A 553 -24.32 20.46 -8.69
C ARG A 553 -24.44 20.40 -7.18
N GLY A 554 -23.75 19.46 -6.57
CA GLY A 554 -23.68 19.37 -5.11
C GLY A 554 -22.36 18.79 -4.61
N GLU A 555 -22.10 19.01 -3.32
CA GLU A 555 -21.02 18.33 -2.59
C GLU A 555 -21.37 18.07 -1.13
N PHE A 556 -20.74 17.05 -0.55
CA PHE A 556 -20.77 16.79 0.88
C PHE A 556 -19.50 16.05 1.34
N ILE A 557 -19.28 16.01 2.66
CA ILE A 557 -18.19 15.29 3.31
C ILE A 557 -18.77 14.44 4.44
N GLY A 558 -18.34 13.19 4.54
CA GLY A 558 -18.74 12.30 5.63
C GLY A 558 -20.13 11.69 5.46
N ASP A 559 -20.71 11.27 6.58
CA ASP A 559 -22.05 10.65 6.59
C ASP A 559 -23.13 11.68 6.23
N VAL A 560 -23.90 11.37 5.19
CA VAL A 560 -25.07 12.15 4.74
C VAL A 560 -26.08 12.34 5.88
N ASN A 561 -26.16 11.39 6.83
CA ASN A 561 -27.05 11.46 7.98
C ASN A 561 -26.53 12.34 9.14
N SER A 562 -25.23 12.69 9.16
CA SER A 562 -24.69 13.58 10.21
C SER A 562 -25.28 14.98 10.07
N THR A 563 -25.77 15.60 11.13
CA THR A 563 -26.30 16.98 11.08
C THR A 563 -25.22 18.05 11.24
N GLU A 564 -23.97 17.68 11.49
CA GLU A 564 -22.88 18.63 11.77
C GLU A 564 -22.37 19.34 10.50
N LYS A 565 -22.40 18.66 9.36
CA LYS A 565 -21.87 19.19 8.09
C LYS A 565 -23.00 19.41 7.07
N PRO A 566 -23.02 20.54 6.36
CA PRO A 566 -24.00 20.80 5.32
C PRO A 566 -23.76 19.96 4.06
N ILE A 567 -24.82 19.77 3.28
CA ILE A 567 -24.70 19.45 1.84
C ILE A 567 -24.79 20.77 1.09
N PHE A 568 -23.90 20.97 0.14
CA PHE A 568 -23.93 22.15 -0.72
C PHE A 568 -24.70 21.83 -2.00
N LEU A 569 -25.52 22.78 -2.47
CA LEU A 569 -26.17 22.72 -3.77
C LEU A 569 -25.89 23.99 -4.58
N GLY A 570 -25.88 23.88 -5.90
CA GLY A 570 -25.66 25.04 -6.76
C GLY A 570 -26.07 24.80 -8.21
N VAL A 571 -25.93 25.88 -8.98
CA VAL A 571 -26.21 25.94 -10.42
C VAL A 571 -24.98 26.48 -11.18
N TRP A 572 -24.98 26.37 -12.51
CA TRP A 572 -23.82 26.75 -13.33
C TRP A 572 -23.74 28.25 -13.59
N SER A 573 -24.83 28.88 -14.01
CA SER A 573 -24.89 30.32 -14.29
C SER A 573 -26.18 30.95 -13.78
N VAL A 574 -26.11 32.27 -13.63
CA VAL A 574 -27.25 33.17 -13.45
C VAL A 574 -27.06 34.32 -14.44
N ASP A 575 -27.96 34.40 -15.42
CA ASP A 575 -27.84 35.37 -16.53
C ASP A 575 -28.76 36.61 -16.35
N SER A 576 -29.78 36.52 -15.51
CA SER A 576 -30.74 37.62 -15.24
C SER A 576 -31.48 37.42 -13.93
N GLU A 577 -32.23 38.42 -13.46
CA GLU A 577 -33.06 38.30 -12.26
C GLU A 577 -34.19 37.26 -12.41
N GLU A 578 -34.79 37.14 -13.60
CA GLU A 578 -35.77 36.08 -13.88
C GLU A 578 -35.13 34.70 -13.85
N ASP A 579 -33.92 34.57 -14.39
CA ASP A 579 -33.15 33.33 -14.36
C ASP A 579 -32.72 32.97 -12.93
N LEU A 580 -32.27 33.94 -12.12
CA LEU A 580 -31.96 33.73 -10.70
C LEU A 580 -33.14 33.09 -9.95
N LEU A 581 -34.34 33.60 -10.15
CA LEU A 581 -35.54 33.03 -9.55
C LEU A 581 -35.80 31.60 -10.06
N LYS A 582 -35.61 31.32 -11.35
CA LYS A 582 -35.71 29.96 -11.91
C LYS A 582 -34.68 29.01 -11.30
N LYS A 583 -33.44 29.46 -11.10
CA LYS A 583 -32.36 28.67 -10.48
C LYS A 583 -32.63 28.39 -8.99
N LEU A 584 -33.18 29.35 -8.25
CA LEU A 584 -33.61 29.14 -6.86
C LEU A 584 -34.76 28.14 -6.75
N ILE A 585 -35.72 28.20 -7.69
CA ILE A 585 -36.78 27.18 -7.80
C ILE A 585 -36.17 25.80 -8.08
N LEU A 586 -35.21 25.72 -8.99
CA LEU A 586 -34.51 24.48 -9.32
C LEU A 586 -33.78 23.89 -8.10
N LEU A 587 -33.07 24.72 -7.33
CA LEU A 587 -32.43 24.31 -6.08
C LEU A 587 -33.45 23.77 -5.08
N ARG A 588 -34.62 24.43 -4.95
CA ARG A 588 -35.70 23.96 -4.07
C ARG A 588 -36.26 22.61 -4.53
N GLU A 589 -36.42 22.40 -5.84
CA GLU A 589 -36.80 21.10 -6.40
C GLU A 589 -35.77 20.03 -6.07
N GLY A 590 -34.48 20.34 -6.22
CA GLY A 590 -33.39 19.46 -5.79
C GLY A 590 -33.46 19.07 -4.32
N ALA A 591 -33.67 20.05 -3.43
CA ALA A 591 -33.82 19.81 -2.00
C ALA A 591 -35.00 18.86 -1.70
N ARG A 592 -36.15 19.07 -2.34
CA ARG A 592 -37.32 18.17 -2.23
C ARG A 592 -37.00 16.76 -2.70
N THR A 593 -36.31 16.63 -3.82
CA THR A 593 -35.92 15.34 -4.39
C THR A 593 -34.90 14.61 -3.50
N LEU A 594 -33.94 15.31 -2.90
CA LEU A 594 -32.99 14.71 -1.95
C LEU A 594 -33.65 14.26 -0.64
N ILE A 595 -34.67 14.96 -0.16
CA ILE A 595 -35.48 14.50 0.99
C ILE A 595 -36.28 13.24 0.60
N LYS A 596 -37.00 13.27 -0.52
CA LYS A 596 -37.93 12.20 -0.92
C LYS A 596 -37.22 10.94 -1.43
N THR A 597 -36.23 11.12 -2.28
CA THR A 597 -35.56 10.05 -3.03
C THR A 597 -34.20 9.74 -2.42
N GLY A 598 -33.45 10.75 -1.99
CA GLY A 598 -32.13 10.57 -1.35
C GLY A 598 -32.19 10.24 0.14
N GLY A 599 -33.36 10.28 0.76
CA GLY A 599 -33.57 9.99 2.18
C GLY A 599 -32.82 10.95 3.13
N VAL A 600 -32.54 12.18 2.68
CA VAL A 600 -31.87 13.22 3.48
C VAL A 600 -32.81 13.72 4.57
N ASP A 601 -32.31 13.83 5.80
CA ASP A 601 -33.07 14.36 6.93
C ASP A 601 -33.44 15.83 6.68
N ARG A 602 -34.68 16.20 6.98
CA ARG A 602 -35.18 17.57 6.82
C ARG A 602 -34.40 18.59 7.66
N LYS A 603 -33.80 18.18 8.77
CA LYS A 603 -32.97 19.01 9.65
C LYS A 603 -31.52 19.10 9.19
N LYS A 604 -31.10 18.34 8.18
CA LYS A 604 -29.74 18.42 7.62
C LYS A 604 -29.48 19.86 7.15
N PRO A 605 -28.33 20.46 7.49
CA PRO A 605 -27.97 21.77 6.97
C PRO A 605 -27.76 21.73 5.44
N LEU A 606 -28.23 22.79 4.78
CA LEU A 606 -28.10 23.08 3.35
C LEU A 606 -27.35 24.40 3.20
N ALA A 607 -26.32 24.38 2.36
CA ALA A 607 -25.54 25.55 1.96
C ALA A 607 -25.51 25.67 0.44
N PHE A 608 -25.02 26.80 -0.09
CA PHE A 608 -25.05 27.07 -1.53
C PHE A 608 -23.67 27.36 -2.10
N TYR A 609 -23.46 26.99 -3.36
CA TYR A 609 -22.29 27.44 -4.12
C TYR A 609 -22.49 28.84 -4.68
N GLN A 610 -21.40 29.62 -4.71
CA GLN A 610 -21.27 30.77 -5.61
C GLN A 610 -21.36 30.29 -7.06
N THR A 611 -22.13 30.96 -7.92
CA THR A 611 -22.31 30.47 -9.30
C THR A 611 -21.00 30.50 -10.09
N THR A 612 -20.88 29.58 -11.04
CA THR A 612 -19.61 29.41 -11.79
C THR A 612 -19.40 30.57 -12.75
N TRP A 613 -20.49 31.10 -13.30
CA TRP A 613 -20.49 32.22 -14.23
C TRP A 613 -21.50 33.25 -13.75
N ILE A 614 -21.00 34.26 -13.06
CA ILE A 614 -21.77 35.43 -12.66
C ILE A 614 -21.83 36.36 -13.88
N ARG A 615 -23.00 36.45 -14.50
CA ARG A 615 -23.25 37.34 -15.65
C ARG A 615 -24.28 38.42 -15.34
N HIS A 616 -24.65 38.55 -14.07
CA HIS A 616 -25.65 39.46 -13.56
C HIS A 616 -25.17 40.12 -12.26
N SER A 617 -25.74 41.27 -11.91
CA SER A 617 -25.37 42.05 -10.71
C SER A 617 -25.80 41.40 -9.39
N ARG A 618 -26.62 40.35 -9.43
CA ARG A 618 -27.05 39.56 -8.28
C ARG A 618 -26.80 38.08 -8.53
N ASP A 619 -26.42 37.38 -7.48
CA ASP A 619 -26.13 35.94 -7.49
C ASP A 619 -26.75 35.23 -6.28
N ILE A 620 -26.68 33.90 -6.26
CA ILE A 620 -27.03 33.08 -5.10
C ILE A 620 -26.11 33.42 -3.93
N ASN A 621 -26.71 33.57 -2.75
CA ASN A 621 -25.98 33.86 -1.53
C ASN A 621 -25.28 32.59 -1.00
N SER A 622 -23.98 32.47 -1.28
CA SER A 622 -23.15 31.37 -0.79
C SER A 622 -22.92 31.36 0.72
N ASP A 623 -23.14 32.50 1.39
CA ASP A 623 -23.01 32.64 2.84
C ASP A 623 -24.28 32.24 3.59
N ALA A 624 -25.39 32.04 2.85
CA ALA A 624 -26.64 31.61 3.43
C ALA A 624 -26.61 30.12 3.80
N ILE A 625 -26.97 29.83 5.04
CA ILE A 625 -27.16 28.47 5.56
C ILE A 625 -28.61 28.34 6.03
N THR A 626 -29.24 27.22 5.70
CA THR A 626 -30.62 26.87 6.07
C THR A 626 -30.71 25.36 6.28
N THR A 627 -31.87 24.82 6.66
CA THR A 627 -32.10 23.36 6.58
C THR A 627 -32.77 22.95 5.28
N PHE A 628 -32.61 21.68 4.89
CA PHE A 628 -33.31 21.09 3.73
C PHE A 628 -34.83 21.25 3.83
N GLY A 629 -35.40 21.03 5.02
CA GLY A 629 -36.83 21.12 5.27
C GLY A 629 -37.36 22.54 5.08
N GLU A 630 -36.72 23.53 5.72
CA GLU A 630 -37.10 24.94 5.60
C GLU A 630 -37.03 25.41 4.15
N PHE A 631 -35.93 25.11 3.45
CA PHE A 631 -35.75 25.55 2.07
C PHE A 631 -36.72 24.86 1.10
N ALA A 632 -36.99 23.56 1.29
CA ALA A 632 -37.93 22.79 0.47
C ALA A 632 -39.36 23.32 0.58
N GLU A 633 -39.76 23.88 1.73
CA GLU A 633 -41.10 24.39 1.99
C GLU A 633 -41.25 25.89 1.77
N LEU A 634 -40.13 26.60 1.56
CA LEU A 634 -40.11 28.04 1.39
C LEU A 634 -41.05 28.50 0.25
N PRO A 635 -41.92 29.51 0.47
CA PRO A 635 -42.74 30.12 -0.56
C PRO A 635 -41.88 30.71 -1.68
N ARG A 636 -42.44 30.79 -2.90
CA ARG A 636 -41.70 31.30 -4.07
C ARG A 636 -41.20 32.73 -3.86
N GLU A 637 -41.98 33.56 -3.18
CA GLU A 637 -41.71 34.99 -2.94
C GLU A 637 -40.51 35.19 -2.00
N GLU A 638 -40.28 34.25 -1.08
CA GLU A 638 -39.19 34.33 -0.10
C GLU A 638 -37.86 33.79 -0.65
N LEU A 639 -37.85 33.11 -1.80
CA LEU A 639 -36.63 32.51 -2.35
C LEU A 639 -35.53 33.55 -2.61
N LEU A 640 -35.91 34.77 -3.00
CA LEU A 640 -34.96 35.85 -3.27
C LEU A 640 -34.15 36.28 -2.04
N ARG A 641 -34.55 35.91 -0.81
CA ARG A 641 -33.72 36.06 0.40
C ARG A 641 -32.39 35.33 0.29
N PHE A 642 -32.32 34.26 -0.51
CA PHE A 642 -31.11 33.47 -0.75
C PHE A 642 -30.29 34.01 -1.93
N SER A 643 -30.41 35.30 -2.24
CA SER A 643 -29.57 36.01 -3.20
C SER A 643 -28.80 37.14 -2.53
N ARG A 644 -27.67 37.52 -3.12
CA ARG A 644 -26.82 38.64 -2.71
C ARG A 644 -26.38 39.42 -3.94
N ASP A 645 -25.89 40.64 -3.76
CA ASP A 645 -25.19 41.35 -4.83
C ASP A 645 -23.91 40.59 -5.19
N ALA A 646 -23.60 40.53 -6.48
CA ALA A 646 -22.40 39.84 -6.95
C ALA A 646 -21.15 40.66 -6.61
N ASP A 647 -20.10 39.99 -6.15
CA ASP A 647 -18.80 40.64 -5.90
C ASP A 647 -18.18 41.11 -7.23
N ASP A 648 -17.94 42.42 -7.35
CA ASP A 648 -17.60 43.18 -8.55
C ASP A 648 -16.18 42.92 -9.14
N GLU A 649 -15.47 41.86 -8.72
CA GLU A 649 -14.06 41.70 -9.09
C GLU A 649 -13.82 41.39 -10.58
N VAL A 650 -14.83 40.90 -11.32
CA VAL A 650 -14.67 40.47 -12.72
C VAL A 650 -15.24 41.48 -13.73
N GLN A 651 -16.15 42.37 -13.35
CA GLN A 651 -16.67 43.40 -14.27
C GLN A 651 -15.61 44.45 -14.64
N GLY A 652 -14.63 44.70 -13.76
CA GLY A 652 -13.53 45.64 -14.02
C GLY A 652 -12.54 45.21 -15.11
N PHE A 653 -12.42 43.91 -15.41
CA PHE A 653 -11.45 43.43 -16.41
C PHE A 653 -11.99 43.43 -17.85
N ILE A 654 -13.30 43.47 -18.05
CA ILE A 654 -13.92 43.44 -19.38
C ILE A 654 -14.11 44.85 -19.97
N LEU A 655 -14.13 45.89 -19.14
CA LEU A 655 -14.23 47.29 -19.57
C LEU A 655 -12.87 47.94 -19.90
N GLY A 656 -11.79 47.16 -19.94
CA GLY A 656 -10.42 47.60 -20.21
C GLY A 656 -9.90 47.26 -21.60
N ARG A 657 -10.71 47.36 -22.66
CA ARG A 657 -10.24 47.52 -24.05
C ARG A 657 -11.21 48.41 -24.80
N GLU A 658 -10.69 49.55 -25.27
CA GLU A 658 -11.31 50.41 -26.29
C GLU A 658 -11.76 49.62 -27.53
#